data_AF-A0A0P0G2A9-F1
#
_entry.id   AF-A0A0P0G2A9-F1
#
_cell.length_a   1.000
_cell.length_b   1.000
_cell.length_c   1.000
_cell.angle_alpha   90.00
_cell.angle_beta   90.00
_cell.angle_gamma   90.00
#
_symmetry.space_group_name_H-M   'P 1'
#
loop_
_entity.id
_entity.type
_entity.pdbx_description
1 polymer ?
#
loop_
_entity_poly.entity_id
_entity_poly.type
_entity_poly.pdbx_seq_one_letter_code
_entity_poly.pdbx_strand_id
1 'polypeptide(L)'
;MIGETSMDKDSIEMDKERLTAEMAFKDSSSAVIKIRRRLPDFLQSVKLKYVKLGYGYSCNPATILMVALILPLLYTILVHFIDLKMDRISELWTNQALRLESIDAATTPAASLFMFFLFALYYAKRSRPVYLVDFACYKPEDDRKMSVDSFLNMTEDSGAFTEDTLQFQRRISTRSGLGDETYFPRGITSTPPNLCMEEARSEAEAVMFGALDSLFEKTGVNPKDIGILIVNCSLFNPTPSLSAMIVNHYKLRTDIKSYNLGGMGCSAGLISVELAKNLLQANPNTYAVVVSTENITLNWYFGNDRSMLLCNCIFRMGGAAVLLSNKAGDKSRSKYQLVHLVRTHKGADDKHYNCVYQREDEKGTVGVSLARELMAVAGDALKTNITTLGPLVLPWTEQFMFFVTLVRKKIFKAKVKPYIPDFKLAFEHFCIHAGGRAVLDELQKNLQLTDWHMEPSRMTLHRFGNTSSSSLWYELAYTEAKGRVSSGDRVWQIAFGSGFKCNSAVWRALRRSPMNELRGNPWKDEIALRLESIDAATTPAASLFMFFLFALYYAKRSRPVYLVDFACYKPEDDRKMSVDSFLNMTEDSGAFTEDTLQFQRRISTRSGLGDETYFPRGITSTPPNLCMEEARSEAEAVMFGALDSLFEKTGVNPKDIGILIVNCSLFNPTPSLSAMIVNHYKLRTDIKSYNLGGMGCSAGLISVELAKNLLQANPNTYAVVVSTENITLNWYFGNDRSMLLCNCIFRMGGAAVLLSNKAGDKSRSKYQLVHLVRTHKGADDKHYNCVYQREDEKGTVGVSLARELMAVAGDALKTNITTLGPLVLPWTEQFMFFVTLVRKKIFKAKVKPYIPDFKLAFEHFCIHAGGRAVLDELQKNLQLTDWHMEPSRMTLHRFGNTSSSSLWYELAYTEAKGRVSSGDRVWQIAFGSGFKCNSAVWRALRRSPMNELRGNPWKDEIDKQPVKVPIA
;
A
#
# COMPACT_ATOMS: atom_id res chain seq x y z
N MET A 1 63.52 20.51 -45.41
CA MET A 1 63.38 20.51 -46.88
C MET A 1 62.10 19.76 -47.22
N ILE A 2 61.13 20.53 -47.73
CA ILE A 2 59.99 20.25 -48.62
C ILE A 2 59.61 18.78 -48.88
N GLY A 3 58.30 18.48 -48.76
CA GLY A 3 57.66 17.33 -49.41
C GLY A 3 56.18 17.17 -49.05
N GLU A 4 55.31 17.98 -49.66
CA GLU A 4 53.85 17.80 -49.73
C GLU A 4 53.45 16.65 -50.67
N THR A 5 52.33 15.96 -50.37
CA THR A 5 51.29 15.39 -51.29
C THR A 5 50.24 14.67 -50.40
N SER A 6 49.00 15.13 -50.21
CA SER A 6 47.79 15.21 -51.06
C SER A 6 46.83 14.01 -50.93
N MET A 7 45.58 14.29 -50.48
CA MET A 7 44.28 13.62 -50.77
C MET A 7 44.12 12.10 -50.46
N ASP A 8 42.99 11.53 -50.06
CA ASP A 8 41.56 11.88 -50.13
C ASP A 8 40.77 11.08 -49.04
N LYS A 9 39.48 11.40 -48.91
CA LYS A 9 38.40 10.85 -48.06
C LYS A 9 38.37 9.33 -47.85
N ASP A 10 37.98 8.92 -46.63
CA ASP A 10 36.79 8.07 -46.48
C ASP A 10 36.14 8.15 -45.09
N SER A 11 34.82 8.02 -45.11
CA SER A 11 33.84 8.24 -44.04
C SER A 11 33.64 7.03 -43.12
N ILE A 12 33.47 7.26 -41.80
CA ILE A 12 32.66 6.40 -40.93
C ILE A 12 31.85 7.27 -39.96
N GLU A 13 30.53 7.29 -40.18
CA GLU A 13 29.49 7.80 -39.27
C GLU A 13 29.18 6.77 -38.18
N MET A 14 29.18 7.16 -36.90
CA MET A 14 28.21 6.67 -35.90
C MET A 14 28.24 7.46 -34.57
N ASP A 15 27.06 7.93 -34.19
CA ASP A 15 26.54 8.26 -32.85
C ASP A 15 27.22 9.32 -31.95
N LYS A 16 26.67 10.55 -32.03
CA LYS A 16 26.60 11.53 -30.93
C LYS A 16 25.18 12.12 -30.84
N GLU A 17 24.34 11.58 -29.96
CA GLU A 17 23.19 12.31 -29.39
C GLU A 17 23.42 12.50 -27.87
N ARG A 18 24.16 13.56 -27.52
CA ARG A 18 24.07 14.23 -26.20
C ARG A 18 23.26 15.50 -26.39
N LEU A 19 22.13 15.62 -25.70
CA LEU A 19 21.33 16.86 -25.63
C LEU A 19 21.48 17.47 -24.24
N THR A 20 22.53 18.28 -24.08
CA THR A 20 22.65 19.35 -23.09
C THR A 20 22.44 20.67 -23.85
N ALA A 21 21.56 21.55 -23.36
CA ALA A 21 21.39 22.88 -23.95
C ALA A 21 22.19 23.89 -23.11
N GLU A 22 23.30 24.36 -23.68
CA GLU A 22 24.08 25.53 -23.24
C GLU A 22 23.39 26.83 -23.67
N MET A 23 23.60 27.92 -22.92
CA MET A 23 23.39 29.29 -23.40
C MET A 23 24.75 29.92 -23.71
N ALA A 24 24.98 30.28 -24.98
CA ALA A 24 26.02 31.22 -25.38
C ALA A 24 25.40 32.62 -25.50
N PHE A 25 26.01 33.62 -24.88
CA PHE A 25 25.57 35.02 -24.97
C PHE A 25 26.02 35.65 -26.29
N LYS A 26 25.14 36.41 -26.94
CA LYS A 26 25.47 37.33 -28.02
C LYS A 26 24.68 38.64 -27.81
N ASP A 27 25.25 39.51 -26.98
CA ASP A 27 24.89 40.91 -26.72
C ASP A 27 23.58 41.26 -25.97
N SER A 28 23.64 42.45 -25.35
CA SER A 28 22.82 42.99 -24.24
C SER A 28 21.35 43.29 -24.53
N SER A 29 20.79 42.80 -25.63
CA SER A 29 19.39 43.07 -25.99
C SER A 29 18.59 41.89 -26.54
N SER A 30 19.14 40.68 -26.66
CA SER A 30 18.30 39.50 -26.95
C SER A 30 18.92 38.17 -26.50
N ALA A 31 18.18 37.43 -25.65
CA ALA A 31 18.46 36.04 -25.34
C ALA A 31 17.31 35.17 -25.88
N VAL A 32 17.53 34.48 -27.00
CA VAL A 32 16.57 33.49 -27.53
C VAL A 32 16.91 32.12 -26.95
N ILE A 33 16.19 31.73 -25.90
CA ILE A 33 16.28 30.38 -25.32
C ILE A 33 15.25 29.48 -26.03
N LYS A 34 15.71 28.58 -26.91
CA LYS A 34 14.88 27.46 -27.39
C LYS A 34 14.84 26.35 -26.35
N ILE A 35 13.83 26.38 -25.47
CA ILE A 35 13.56 25.28 -24.53
C ILE A 35 12.73 24.20 -25.22
N ARG A 36 13.24 22.97 -25.33
CA ARG A 36 12.39 21.78 -25.57
C ARG A 36 11.52 21.53 -24.32
N ARG A 37 10.33 22.13 -24.33
CA ARG A 37 9.30 22.09 -23.27
C ARG A 37 8.20 21.04 -23.52
N ARG A 38 8.47 20.01 -24.33
CA ARG A 38 7.45 19.02 -24.76
C ARG A 38 7.67 17.68 -24.07
N LEU A 39 6.58 16.97 -23.78
CA LEU A 39 6.64 15.53 -23.51
C LEU A 39 7.37 14.88 -24.71
N PRO A 40 8.29 13.91 -24.51
CA PRO A 40 8.85 13.17 -25.63
C PRO A 40 7.69 12.56 -26.42
N ASP A 41 7.75 12.65 -27.74
CA ASP A 41 6.78 11.99 -28.61
C ASP A 41 6.81 10.48 -28.30
N PHE A 42 5.86 10.03 -27.50
CA PHE A 42 5.74 8.68 -26.92
C PHE A 42 5.70 7.62 -28.03
N LEU A 43 5.45 8.08 -29.25
CA LEU A 43 5.32 7.37 -30.48
C LEU A 43 6.63 6.85 -31.08
N GLN A 44 7.83 7.12 -30.56
CA GLN A 44 9.04 6.71 -31.30
C GLN A 44 9.57 5.29 -31.00
N SER A 45 9.17 4.64 -29.90
CA SER A 45 9.70 3.30 -29.53
C SER A 45 8.84 2.51 -28.54
N VAL A 46 8.22 1.40 -28.95
CA VAL A 46 7.48 0.49 -28.05
C VAL A 46 8.41 -0.63 -27.58
N LYS A 47 8.48 -0.87 -26.26
CA LYS A 47 9.23 -2.02 -25.70
C LYS A 47 8.32 -3.25 -25.60
N LEU A 48 8.63 -4.30 -26.38
CA LEU A 48 7.90 -5.58 -26.43
C LEU A 48 7.64 -6.26 -25.09
N LYS A 49 8.52 -6.06 -24.10
CA LYS A 49 8.36 -6.63 -22.76
C LYS A 49 7.04 -6.20 -22.09
N TYR A 50 6.57 -4.98 -22.35
CA TYR A 50 5.32 -4.47 -21.78
C TYR A 50 4.08 -5.00 -22.50
N VAL A 51 4.20 -5.25 -23.81
CA VAL A 51 3.15 -5.91 -24.59
C VAL A 51 2.95 -7.35 -24.09
N LYS A 52 4.05 -8.09 -23.88
CA LYS A 52 4.01 -9.43 -23.28
C LYS A 52 3.37 -9.44 -21.89
N LEU A 53 3.65 -8.42 -21.08
CA LEU A 53 3.03 -8.27 -19.77
C LEU A 53 1.51 -8.05 -19.87
N GLY A 54 1.05 -7.19 -20.78
CA GLY A 54 -0.37 -6.99 -21.07
C GLY A 54 -1.08 -8.28 -21.48
N TYR A 55 -0.51 -9.05 -22.40
CA TYR A 55 -1.04 -10.38 -22.74
C TYR A 55 -0.98 -11.37 -21.57
N GLY A 56 0.03 -11.30 -20.70
CA GLY A 56 0.10 -12.10 -19.48
C GLY A 56 -1.07 -11.86 -18.51
N TYR A 57 -1.64 -10.65 -18.48
CA TYR A 57 -2.85 -10.35 -17.71
C TYR A 57 -4.13 -10.89 -18.37
N SER A 58 -4.18 -10.99 -19.70
CA SER A 58 -5.34 -11.46 -20.47
C SER A 58 -5.40 -13.00 -20.59
N CYS A 59 -4.22 -13.61 -20.76
CA CYS A 59 -4.06 -15.02 -21.09
C CYS A 59 -3.69 -15.85 -19.86
N ASN A 60 -4.68 -16.24 -19.06
CA ASN A 60 -4.45 -17.29 -18.07
C ASN A 60 -4.25 -18.63 -18.84
N PRO A 61 -3.11 -19.33 -18.67
CA PRO A 61 -2.82 -20.58 -19.39
C PRO A 61 -3.90 -21.64 -19.20
N ALA A 62 -4.58 -21.64 -18.05
CA ALA A 62 -5.70 -22.54 -17.79
C ALA A 62 -6.92 -22.22 -18.68
N THR A 63 -7.17 -20.95 -18.98
CA THR A 63 -8.27 -20.53 -19.86
C THR A 63 -7.94 -20.84 -21.32
N ILE A 64 -6.69 -20.68 -21.75
CA ILE A 64 -6.25 -21.07 -23.10
C ILE A 64 -6.33 -22.58 -23.28
N LEU A 65 -5.78 -23.37 -22.34
CA LEU A 65 -5.86 -24.82 -22.38
C LEU A 65 -7.32 -25.31 -22.37
N MET A 66 -8.17 -24.67 -21.58
CA MET A 66 -9.61 -24.94 -21.57
C MET A 66 -10.28 -24.61 -22.90
N VAL A 67 -10.06 -23.43 -23.46
CA VAL A 67 -10.61 -23.04 -24.77
C VAL A 67 -10.09 -23.95 -25.88
N ALA A 68 -8.80 -24.31 -25.82
CA ALA A 68 -8.17 -25.24 -26.76
C ALA A 68 -8.66 -26.69 -26.62
N LEU A 69 -9.17 -27.10 -25.47
CA LEU A 69 -9.81 -28.41 -25.27
C LEU A 69 -11.31 -28.38 -25.57
N ILE A 70 -12.00 -27.30 -25.20
CA ILE A 70 -13.45 -27.12 -25.34
C ILE A 70 -13.85 -26.82 -26.78
N LEU A 71 -13.11 -25.97 -27.52
CA LEU A 71 -13.46 -25.62 -28.90
C LEU A 71 -13.42 -26.83 -29.86
N PRO A 72 -12.39 -27.70 -29.84
CA PRO A 72 -12.41 -28.92 -30.64
C PRO A 72 -13.53 -29.86 -30.23
N LEU A 73 -13.84 -29.98 -28.93
CA LEU A 73 -14.93 -30.83 -28.44
C LEU A 73 -16.31 -30.30 -28.91
N LEU A 74 -16.53 -28.99 -28.80
CA LEU A 74 -17.72 -28.31 -29.31
C LEU A 74 -17.83 -28.44 -30.83
N TYR A 75 -16.71 -28.31 -31.55
CA TYR A 75 -16.65 -28.51 -32.98
C TYR A 75 -16.98 -29.96 -33.36
N THR A 76 -16.44 -30.97 -32.66
CA THR A 76 -16.79 -32.38 -32.89
C THR A 76 -18.26 -32.66 -32.60
N ILE A 77 -18.84 -32.06 -31.56
CA ILE A 77 -20.27 -32.15 -31.26
C ILE A 77 -21.09 -31.45 -32.35
N LEU A 78 -20.68 -30.26 -32.81
CA LEU A 78 -21.35 -29.52 -33.89
C LEU A 78 -21.32 -30.30 -35.20
N VAL A 79 -20.17 -30.88 -35.57
CA VAL A 79 -20.00 -31.70 -36.77
C VAL A 79 -20.86 -32.96 -36.67
N HIS A 80 -20.94 -33.61 -35.51
CA HIS A 80 -21.84 -34.75 -35.30
C HIS A 80 -23.32 -34.37 -35.36
N PHE A 81 -23.70 -33.19 -34.90
CA PHE A 81 -25.07 -32.67 -35.00
C PHE A 81 -25.45 -32.19 -36.40
N ILE A 82 -24.48 -31.70 -37.19
CA ILE A 82 -24.68 -31.22 -38.57
C ILE A 82 -24.68 -32.40 -39.56
N ASP A 83 -23.90 -33.46 -39.32
CA ASP A 83 -24.01 -34.73 -40.08
C ASP A 83 -25.34 -35.45 -39.84
N LEU A 84 -26.06 -35.08 -38.77
CA LEU A 84 -27.44 -35.48 -38.52
C LEU A 84 -28.42 -34.51 -39.22
N LYS A 85 -28.42 -34.50 -40.57
CA LYS A 85 -29.60 -34.79 -41.43
C LYS A 85 -29.54 -34.15 -42.82
N MET A 86 -29.66 -35.01 -43.84
CA MET A 86 -30.68 -34.80 -44.89
C MET A 86 -31.55 -36.06 -45.15
N ASP A 87 -31.04 -37.29 -44.91
CA ASP A 87 -31.80 -38.51 -45.31
C ASP A 87 -32.59 -39.23 -44.19
N ARG A 88 -32.56 -38.78 -42.93
CA ARG A 88 -33.15 -39.53 -41.78
C ARG A 88 -34.23 -38.81 -40.98
N ILE A 89 -34.85 -37.75 -41.51
CA ILE A 89 -36.01 -37.11 -40.84
C ILE A 89 -37.30 -37.90 -41.08
N SER A 90 -37.48 -38.52 -42.25
CA SER A 90 -38.73 -39.21 -42.59
C SER A 90 -38.90 -40.59 -41.93
N GLU A 91 -37.81 -41.24 -41.51
CA GLU A 91 -37.87 -42.56 -40.87
C GLU A 91 -38.15 -42.51 -39.35
N LEU A 92 -37.96 -41.35 -38.72
CA LEU A 92 -38.17 -41.15 -37.28
C LEU A 92 -39.64 -41.12 -36.87
N TRP A 93 -40.58 -41.03 -37.82
CA TRP A 93 -42.02 -40.98 -37.56
C TRP A 93 -42.74 -42.32 -37.72
N THR A 94 -42.09 -43.36 -38.26
CA THR A 94 -42.77 -44.60 -38.66
C THR A 94 -42.33 -45.87 -37.91
N ASN A 95 -41.16 -45.91 -37.26
CA ASN A 95 -40.68 -47.15 -36.63
C ASN A 95 -40.37 -47.00 -35.15
N GLN A 96 -41.26 -47.57 -34.34
CA GLN A 96 -41.22 -47.60 -32.87
C GLN A 96 -40.31 -48.72 -32.31
N ALA A 97 -39.30 -49.18 -33.07
CA ALA A 97 -38.51 -50.34 -32.68
C ALA A 97 -37.14 -50.39 -33.35
N LEU A 98 -36.23 -49.46 -33.05
CA LEU A 98 -34.81 -49.68 -33.27
C LEU A 98 -34.00 -49.24 -32.04
N ARG A 99 -33.46 -50.26 -31.39
CA ARG A 99 -32.59 -50.20 -30.21
C ARG A 99 -31.43 -49.24 -30.40
N LEU A 100 -31.16 -48.50 -29.33
CA LEU A 100 -29.89 -47.83 -29.06
C LEU A 100 -28.73 -48.85 -29.03
N GLU A 101 -28.07 -49.07 -30.17
CA GLU A 101 -26.67 -49.52 -30.25
C GLU A 101 -26.12 -48.86 -31.52
N SER A 102 -25.41 -47.73 -31.49
CA SER A 102 -23.97 -47.71 -31.22
C SER A 102 -23.45 -46.26 -31.00
N ILE A 103 -24.08 -45.49 -30.13
CA ILE A 103 -23.37 -44.44 -29.39
C ILE A 103 -23.38 -44.90 -27.96
N ASP A 104 -22.20 -45.28 -27.47
CA ASP A 104 -21.99 -45.87 -26.16
C ASP A 104 -22.71 -45.05 -25.09
N ALA A 105 -23.77 -45.60 -24.50
CA ALA A 105 -24.65 -44.90 -23.55
C ALA A 105 -23.89 -44.38 -22.31
N ALA A 106 -22.64 -44.81 -22.11
CA ALA A 106 -21.72 -44.32 -21.10
C ALA A 106 -20.92 -43.06 -21.50
N THR A 107 -20.62 -42.84 -22.79
CA THR A 107 -19.74 -41.75 -23.26
C THR A 107 -20.39 -40.37 -23.22
N THR A 108 -21.65 -40.24 -23.59
CA THR A 108 -22.40 -38.96 -23.57
C THR A 108 -22.57 -38.37 -22.16
N PRO A 109 -22.98 -39.14 -21.12
CA PRO A 109 -23.02 -38.63 -19.75
C PRO A 109 -21.62 -38.34 -19.19
N ALA A 110 -20.60 -39.15 -19.53
CA ALA A 110 -19.22 -38.90 -19.10
C ALA A 110 -18.64 -37.59 -19.69
N ALA A 111 -18.88 -37.33 -20.98
CA ALA A 111 -18.47 -36.07 -21.62
C ALA A 111 -19.22 -34.87 -21.05
N SER A 112 -20.52 -35.01 -20.75
CA SER A 112 -21.32 -33.95 -20.11
C SER A 112 -20.88 -33.67 -18.67
N LEU A 113 -20.56 -34.72 -17.90
CA LEU A 113 -19.97 -34.62 -16.56
C LEU A 113 -18.59 -33.96 -16.60
N PHE A 114 -17.76 -34.30 -17.59
CA PHE A 114 -16.45 -33.67 -17.79
C PHE A 114 -16.58 -32.19 -18.18
N MET A 115 -17.46 -31.85 -19.12
CA MET A 115 -17.75 -30.47 -19.50
C MET A 115 -18.31 -29.66 -18.33
N PHE A 116 -19.19 -30.25 -17.53
CA PHE A 116 -19.68 -29.61 -16.32
C PHE A 116 -18.57 -29.46 -15.26
N PHE A 117 -17.70 -30.46 -15.07
CA PHE A 117 -16.55 -30.35 -14.18
C PHE A 117 -15.59 -29.24 -14.62
N LEU A 118 -15.31 -29.14 -15.91
CA LEU A 118 -14.55 -28.05 -16.51
C LEU A 118 -15.23 -26.69 -16.29
N PHE A 119 -16.55 -26.60 -16.48
CA PHE A 119 -17.35 -25.40 -16.20
C PHE A 119 -17.35 -25.03 -14.70
N ALA A 120 -17.49 -26.01 -13.81
CA ALA A 120 -17.44 -25.85 -12.36
C ALA A 120 -16.04 -25.39 -11.91
N LEU A 121 -14.98 -25.97 -12.46
CA LEU A 121 -13.60 -25.52 -12.25
C LEU A 121 -13.37 -24.11 -12.78
N TYR A 122 -13.91 -23.77 -13.97
CA TYR A 122 -13.86 -22.43 -14.52
C TYR A 122 -14.55 -21.42 -13.60
N TYR A 123 -15.79 -21.71 -13.19
CA TYR A 123 -16.56 -20.86 -12.30
C TYR A 123 -15.88 -20.70 -10.93
N ALA A 124 -15.30 -21.78 -10.40
CA ALA A 124 -14.62 -21.76 -9.11
C ALA A 124 -13.24 -21.08 -9.15
N LYS A 125 -12.53 -21.13 -10.28
CA LYS A 125 -11.26 -20.40 -10.50
C LYS A 125 -11.46 -18.96 -10.96
N ARG A 126 -12.67 -18.58 -11.36
CA ARG A 126 -13.00 -17.21 -11.78
C ARG A 126 -12.84 -16.28 -10.57
N SER A 127 -12.05 -15.22 -10.75
CA SER A 127 -11.93 -14.16 -9.74
C SER A 127 -13.30 -13.53 -9.49
N ARG A 128 -13.60 -13.25 -8.23
CA ARG A 128 -14.88 -12.62 -7.89
C ARG A 128 -14.91 -11.20 -8.45
N PRO A 129 -16.03 -10.76 -9.02
CA PRO A 129 -16.16 -9.36 -9.41
C PRO A 129 -16.02 -8.47 -8.17
N VAL A 130 -15.36 -7.34 -8.35
CA VAL A 130 -15.31 -6.27 -7.35
C VAL A 130 -16.18 -5.14 -7.87
N TYR A 131 -17.12 -4.73 -7.03
CA TYR A 131 -18.09 -3.70 -7.32
C TYR A 131 -17.76 -2.45 -6.54
N LEU A 132 -17.90 -1.30 -7.19
CA LEU A 132 -17.99 0.00 -6.55
C LEU A 132 -19.44 0.26 -6.23
N VAL A 133 -19.79 0.11 -4.95
CA VAL A 133 -21.15 0.31 -4.46
C VAL A 133 -21.50 1.79 -4.59
N ASP A 134 -20.69 2.64 -3.96
CA ASP A 134 -20.77 4.10 -4.10
C ASP A 134 -19.46 4.76 -3.64
N PHE A 135 -19.34 6.06 -3.86
CA PHE A 135 -18.28 6.91 -3.34
C PHE A 135 -18.81 8.30 -2.97
N ALA A 136 -18.07 9.01 -2.13
CA ALA A 136 -18.36 10.37 -1.72
C ALA A 136 -17.08 11.20 -1.67
N CYS A 137 -17.19 12.46 -2.08
CA CYS A 137 -16.10 13.42 -1.99
C CYS A 137 -16.47 14.49 -0.97
N TYR A 138 -15.50 14.91 -0.16
CA TYR A 138 -15.68 15.96 0.81
C TYR A 138 -15.81 17.32 0.10
N LYS A 139 -16.88 18.07 0.41
CA LYS A 139 -17.02 19.47 0.02
C LYS A 139 -16.78 20.30 1.29
N PRO A 140 -15.67 21.05 1.40
CA PRO A 140 -15.44 21.90 2.54
C PRO A 140 -16.49 23.02 2.64
N GLU A 141 -16.66 23.55 3.85
CA GLU A 141 -17.53 24.69 4.13
C GLU A 141 -17.07 25.95 3.38
N ASP A 142 -18.02 26.85 3.11
CA ASP A 142 -17.78 28.04 2.29
C ASP A 142 -16.86 29.07 2.97
N ASP A 143 -16.73 29.03 4.30
CA ASP A 143 -15.78 29.84 5.08
C ASP A 143 -14.30 29.51 4.77
N ARG A 144 -14.05 28.31 4.22
CA ARG A 144 -12.72 27.85 3.81
C ARG A 144 -12.38 28.17 2.36
N LYS A 145 -13.29 28.81 1.61
CA LYS A 145 -13.05 29.23 0.22
C LYS A 145 -12.00 30.33 0.17
N MET A 146 -11.14 30.26 -0.82
CA MET A 146 -10.08 31.22 -1.06
C MET A 146 -9.94 31.50 -2.55
N SER A 147 -10.02 32.78 -2.90
CA SER A 147 -9.71 33.28 -4.24
C SER A 147 -8.21 33.32 -4.49
N VAL A 148 -7.81 33.40 -5.76
CA VAL A 148 -6.39 33.55 -6.11
C VAL A 148 -5.82 34.84 -5.53
N ASP A 149 -6.57 35.93 -5.55
CA ASP A 149 -6.13 37.22 -5.01
C ASP A 149 -5.98 37.18 -3.49
N SER A 150 -6.94 36.59 -2.76
CA SER A 150 -6.83 36.41 -1.31
C SER A 150 -5.65 35.52 -0.93
N PHE A 151 -5.37 34.47 -1.70
CA PHE A 151 -4.19 33.63 -1.50
C PHE A 151 -2.88 34.42 -1.68
N LEU A 152 -2.79 35.27 -2.70
CA LEU A 152 -1.61 36.09 -2.94
C LEU A 152 -1.42 37.14 -1.84
N ASN A 153 -2.49 37.81 -1.41
CA ASN A 153 -2.44 38.76 -0.30
C ASN A 153 -1.98 38.07 0.99
N MET A 154 -2.55 36.90 1.34
CA MET A 154 -2.13 36.10 2.49
C MET A 154 -0.63 35.74 2.43
N THR A 155 -0.14 35.43 1.23
CA THR A 155 1.27 35.09 1.01
C THR A 155 2.17 36.32 1.17
N GLU A 156 1.76 37.48 0.68
CA GLU A 156 2.46 38.76 0.85
C GLU A 156 2.49 39.20 2.32
N ASP A 157 1.34 39.14 2.99
CA ASP A 157 1.17 39.51 4.40
C ASP A 157 1.95 38.62 5.36
N SER A 158 2.26 37.37 4.96
CA SER A 158 3.05 36.45 5.78
C SER A 158 4.48 36.94 6.03
N GLY A 159 5.02 37.81 5.16
CA GLY A 159 6.39 38.31 5.25
C GLY A 159 7.50 37.26 5.04
N ALA A 160 7.15 35.99 4.75
CA ALA A 160 8.11 34.89 4.66
C ALA A 160 8.87 34.83 3.31
N PHE A 161 8.33 35.50 2.28
CA PHE A 161 8.75 35.33 0.90
C PHE A 161 9.41 36.58 0.33
N THR A 162 10.46 36.38 -0.47
CA THR A 162 11.11 37.45 -1.23
C THR A 162 10.24 37.90 -2.40
N GLU A 163 10.41 39.15 -2.85
CA GLU A 163 9.68 39.70 -4.00
C GLU A 163 9.77 38.80 -5.25
N ASP A 164 10.95 38.26 -5.54
CA ASP A 164 11.20 37.31 -6.62
C ASP A 164 10.32 36.04 -6.55
N THR A 165 10.11 35.54 -5.33
CA THR A 165 9.28 34.36 -5.07
C THR A 165 7.79 34.68 -5.04
N LEU A 166 7.41 35.87 -4.58
CA LEU A 166 6.03 36.36 -4.66
C LEU A 166 5.59 36.51 -6.13
N GLN A 167 6.44 37.11 -6.98
CA GLN A 167 6.20 37.18 -8.42
C GLN A 167 6.16 35.80 -9.08
N PHE A 168 6.96 34.85 -8.60
CA PHE A 168 6.87 33.46 -9.05
C PHE A 168 5.50 32.85 -8.68
N GLN A 169 5.09 32.93 -7.41
CA GLN A 169 3.80 32.42 -6.95
C GLN A 169 2.63 33.07 -7.71
N ARG A 170 2.63 34.40 -7.88
CA ARG A 170 1.65 35.14 -8.69
C ARG A 170 1.55 34.58 -10.11
N ARG A 171 2.68 34.41 -10.81
CA ARG A 171 2.70 33.84 -12.16
C ARG A 171 2.18 32.40 -12.22
N ILE A 172 2.50 31.57 -11.23
CA ILE A 172 2.06 30.17 -11.19
C ILE A 172 0.59 30.08 -10.87
N SER A 173 0.10 30.77 -9.83
CA SER A 173 -1.30 30.77 -9.43
C SER A 173 -2.23 31.20 -10.57
N THR A 174 -1.91 32.27 -11.31
CA THR A 174 -2.72 32.71 -12.47
C THR A 174 -2.70 31.71 -13.64
N ARG A 175 -1.66 30.88 -13.77
CA ARG A 175 -1.51 29.91 -14.88
C ARG A 175 -1.85 28.47 -14.50
N SER A 176 -2.06 28.21 -13.22
CA SER A 176 -2.26 26.88 -12.63
C SER A 176 -3.54 26.19 -13.13
N GLY A 177 -4.53 26.98 -13.55
CA GLY A 177 -5.87 26.51 -13.91
C GLY A 177 -6.82 26.40 -12.71
N LEU A 178 -6.41 26.86 -11.53
CA LEU A 178 -7.27 27.02 -10.35
C LEU A 178 -8.22 28.21 -10.52
N GLY A 179 -9.45 28.05 -10.03
CA GLY A 179 -10.44 29.13 -9.92
C GLY A 179 -10.49 29.73 -8.52
N ASP A 180 -11.41 30.67 -8.31
CA ASP A 180 -11.48 31.47 -7.08
C ASP A 180 -12.27 30.83 -5.93
N GLU A 181 -12.74 29.59 -6.10
CA GLU A 181 -13.53 28.87 -5.09
C GLU A 181 -12.79 27.65 -4.50
N THR A 182 -11.46 27.64 -4.55
CA THR A 182 -10.66 26.55 -3.97
C THR A 182 -10.58 26.64 -2.45
N TYR A 183 -10.22 25.54 -1.78
CA TYR A 183 -10.30 25.43 -0.32
C TYR A 183 -8.94 25.22 0.37
N PHE A 184 -8.76 25.87 1.52
CA PHE A 184 -7.60 25.72 2.40
C PHE A 184 -8.00 25.38 3.84
N PRO A 185 -7.13 24.71 4.63
CA PRO A 185 -7.36 24.47 6.04
C PRO A 185 -7.14 25.72 6.88
N ARG A 186 -7.88 25.80 7.98
CA ARG A 186 -7.79 26.91 8.95
C ARG A 186 -6.37 27.11 9.48
N GLY A 187 -5.61 26.03 9.71
CA GLY A 187 -4.20 26.13 10.12
C GLY A 187 -3.34 26.98 9.18
N ILE A 188 -3.55 26.91 7.86
CA ILE A 188 -2.81 27.71 6.89
C ILE A 188 -3.36 29.14 6.80
N THR A 189 -4.67 29.31 6.84
CA THR A 189 -5.33 30.60 6.60
C THR A 189 -5.42 31.49 7.83
N SER A 190 -5.06 30.99 9.01
CA SER A 190 -5.05 31.77 10.25
C SER A 190 -3.97 32.86 10.19
N THR A 191 -4.17 33.96 10.92
CA THR A 191 -3.21 35.06 11.02
C THR A 191 -2.78 35.24 12.49
N PRO A 192 -1.56 34.82 12.88
CA PRO A 192 -0.56 34.11 12.06
C PRO A 192 -0.94 32.66 11.74
N PRO A 193 -0.33 32.02 10.71
CA PRO A 193 -0.58 30.61 10.39
C PRO A 193 -0.24 29.70 11.59
N ASN A 194 -1.12 28.73 11.86
CA ASN A 194 -0.98 27.78 12.95
C ASN A 194 -0.82 26.36 12.40
N LEU A 195 0.43 25.94 12.19
CA LEU A 195 0.75 24.64 11.59
C LEU A 195 1.12 23.59 12.65
N CYS A 196 0.25 23.41 13.63
CA CYS A 196 0.47 22.44 14.71
C CYS A 196 -0.15 21.07 14.41
N MET A 197 0.28 20.05 15.16
CA MET A 197 -0.26 18.69 15.09
C MET A 197 -1.78 18.63 15.35
N GLU A 198 -2.33 19.54 16.16
CA GLU A 198 -3.77 19.62 16.43
C GLU A 198 -4.55 20.08 15.20
N GLU A 199 -4.13 21.18 14.56
CA GLU A 199 -4.76 21.68 13.33
C GLU A 199 -4.67 20.67 12.19
N ALA A 200 -3.54 19.96 12.06
CA ALA A 200 -3.42 18.90 11.05
C ALA A 200 -4.36 17.71 11.31
N ARG A 201 -4.56 17.32 12.59
CA ARG A 201 -5.57 16.30 12.92
C ARG A 201 -6.98 16.82 12.63
N SER A 202 -7.28 18.06 12.98
CA SER A 202 -8.57 18.71 12.69
C SER A 202 -8.88 18.75 11.19
N GLU A 203 -7.90 19.10 10.35
CA GLU A 203 -8.01 19.00 8.89
C GLU A 203 -8.33 17.57 8.45
N ALA A 204 -7.57 16.59 8.92
CA ALA A 204 -7.75 15.20 8.54
C ALA A 204 -9.11 14.65 8.98
N GLU A 205 -9.57 14.98 10.19
CA GLU A 205 -10.87 14.61 10.73
C GLU A 205 -12.01 15.20 9.91
N ALA A 206 -12.00 16.51 9.67
CA ALA A 206 -13.02 17.19 8.89
C ALA A 206 -13.19 16.56 7.49
N VAL A 207 -12.06 16.32 6.80
CA VAL A 207 -12.07 15.76 5.45
C VAL A 207 -12.50 14.30 5.44
N MET A 208 -11.91 13.45 6.29
CA MET A 208 -12.20 12.02 6.28
C MET A 208 -13.62 11.72 6.78
N PHE A 209 -14.04 12.34 7.88
CA PHE A 209 -15.36 12.10 8.45
C PHE A 209 -16.45 12.68 7.55
N GLY A 210 -16.28 13.89 7.02
CA GLY A 210 -17.27 14.46 6.09
C GLY A 210 -17.47 13.61 4.82
N ALA A 211 -16.41 13.02 4.27
CA ALA A 211 -16.53 12.09 3.14
C ALA A 211 -17.19 10.76 3.55
N LEU A 212 -16.85 10.21 4.71
CA LEU A 212 -17.40 8.94 5.20
C LEU A 212 -18.86 9.05 5.63
N ASP A 213 -19.25 10.12 6.30
CA ASP A 213 -20.63 10.40 6.69
C ASP A 213 -21.51 10.47 5.45
N SER A 214 -21.08 11.22 4.44
CA SER A 214 -21.74 11.29 3.14
C SER A 214 -21.84 9.92 2.46
N LEU A 215 -20.82 9.08 2.57
CA LEU A 215 -20.81 7.73 1.98
C LEU A 215 -21.78 6.79 2.71
N PHE A 216 -21.75 6.78 4.05
CA PHE A 216 -22.60 5.91 4.86
C PHE A 216 -24.07 6.34 4.79
N GLU A 217 -24.35 7.64 4.76
CA GLU A 217 -25.70 8.15 4.55
C GLU A 217 -26.26 7.73 3.18
N LYS A 218 -25.47 7.88 2.11
CA LYS A 218 -25.88 7.47 0.74
C LYS A 218 -26.15 5.98 0.63
N THR A 219 -25.30 5.17 1.26
CA THR A 219 -25.33 3.71 1.07
C THR A 219 -26.21 3.00 2.10
N GLY A 220 -26.51 3.63 3.24
CA GLY A 220 -27.18 2.99 4.37
C GLY A 220 -26.38 1.83 4.97
N VAL A 221 -25.08 1.70 4.65
CA VAL A 221 -24.23 0.63 5.19
C VAL A 221 -23.81 0.99 6.61
N ASN A 222 -24.05 0.06 7.54
CA ASN A 222 -23.60 0.25 8.91
C ASN A 222 -22.05 0.20 8.95
N PRO A 223 -21.36 1.18 9.55
CA PRO A 223 -19.91 1.15 9.67
C PRO A 223 -19.37 -0.15 10.28
N LYS A 224 -20.11 -0.80 11.20
CA LYS A 224 -19.70 -2.08 11.80
C LYS A 224 -19.64 -3.25 10.81
N ASP A 225 -20.27 -3.14 9.64
CA ASP A 225 -20.23 -4.15 8.58
C ASP A 225 -18.96 -4.06 7.71
N ILE A 226 -18.17 -2.99 7.87
CA ILE A 226 -16.93 -2.80 7.13
C ILE A 226 -15.85 -3.76 7.65
N GLY A 227 -15.36 -4.64 6.78
CA GLY A 227 -14.32 -5.62 7.13
C GLY A 227 -12.90 -5.17 6.79
N ILE A 228 -12.75 -4.26 5.82
CA ILE A 228 -11.46 -3.76 5.33
C ILE A 228 -11.52 -2.23 5.27
N LEU A 229 -10.50 -1.57 5.81
CA LEU A 229 -10.31 -0.12 5.75
C LEU A 229 -8.92 0.19 5.22
N ILE A 230 -8.82 1.02 4.19
CA ILE A 230 -7.54 1.50 3.65
C ILE A 230 -7.59 3.02 3.63
N VAL A 231 -6.66 3.66 4.34
CA VAL A 231 -6.47 5.11 4.30
C VAL A 231 -5.17 5.40 3.59
N ASN A 232 -5.15 6.39 2.70
CA ASN A 232 -3.92 6.90 2.12
C ASN A 232 -3.81 8.41 2.31
N CYS A 233 -2.65 8.82 2.81
CA CYS A 233 -2.21 10.20 3.00
C CYS A 233 -0.68 10.20 2.88
N SER A 234 -0.11 10.98 1.97
CA SER A 234 1.31 10.86 1.62
C SER A 234 2.19 11.40 2.74
N LEU A 235 1.89 12.60 3.21
CA LEU A 235 2.81 13.38 4.05
C LEU A 235 2.40 13.43 5.53
N PHE A 236 1.19 13.03 5.90
CA PHE A 236 0.74 13.02 7.30
C PHE A 236 0.34 11.62 7.76
N ASN A 237 1.21 11.02 8.58
CA ASN A 237 1.07 9.64 9.08
C ASN A 237 1.26 9.62 10.62
N PRO A 238 0.33 10.21 11.39
CA PRO A 238 0.47 10.34 12.83
C PRO A 238 0.35 8.99 13.55
N THR A 239 0.73 8.96 14.82
CA THR A 239 0.47 7.85 15.74
C THR A 239 -0.58 8.26 16.78
N PRO A 240 -1.71 7.56 16.95
CA PRO A 240 -2.22 6.47 16.12
C PRO A 240 -2.51 6.91 14.68
N SER A 241 -2.39 5.98 13.73
CA SER A 241 -2.68 6.21 12.29
C SER A 241 -4.06 6.82 12.04
N LEU A 242 -4.22 7.50 10.90
CA LEU A 242 -5.53 7.97 10.39
C LEU A 242 -6.56 6.84 10.27
N SER A 243 -6.12 5.63 9.93
CA SER A 243 -7.01 4.46 9.92
C SER A 243 -7.56 4.11 11.31
N ALA A 244 -6.78 4.33 12.38
CA ALA A 244 -7.22 4.11 13.76
C ALA A 244 -8.15 5.23 14.24
N MET A 245 -7.96 6.46 13.76
CA MET A 245 -8.86 7.60 13.99
C MET A 245 -10.27 7.30 13.44
N ILE A 246 -10.37 6.76 12.23
CA ILE A 246 -11.66 6.30 11.66
C ILE A 246 -12.25 5.14 12.46
N VAL A 247 -11.45 4.15 12.87
CA VAL A 247 -11.92 3.04 13.72
C VAL A 247 -12.48 3.55 15.04
N ASN A 248 -11.83 4.55 15.64
CA ASN A 248 -12.27 5.20 16.87
C ASN A 248 -13.57 5.97 16.68
N HIS A 249 -13.68 6.79 15.65
CA HIS A 249 -14.86 7.62 15.41
C HIS A 249 -16.12 6.79 15.12
N TYR A 250 -16.04 5.86 14.16
CA TYR A 250 -17.20 5.06 13.73
C TYR A 250 -17.43 3.79 14.53
N LYS A 251 -16.63 3.56 15.59
CA LYS A 251 -16.69 2.37 16.46
C LYS A 251 -16.73 1.06 15.66
N LEU A 252 -15.79 0.94 14.71
CA LEU A 252 -15.70 -0.19 13.80
C LEU A 252 -15.41 -1.50 14.55
N ARG A 253 -15.69 -2.64 13.90
CA ARG A 253 -15.52 -3.99 14.46
C ARG A 253 -14.07 -4.29 14.88
N THR A 254 -13.91 -5.13 15.89
CA THR A 254 -12.61 -5.42 16.52
C THR A 254 -11.64 -6.24 15.67
N ASP A 255 -12.13 -6.98 14.68
CA ASP A 255 -11.35 -7.77 13.72
C ASP A 255 -11.18 -7.07 12.37
N ILE A 256 -11.36 -5.74 12.33
CA ILE A 256 -11.17 -4.94 11.12
C ILE A 256 -9.75 -5.01 10.59
N LYS A 257 -9.62 -5.19 9.27
CA LYS A 257 -8.34 -5.12 8.55
C LYS A 257 -8.10 -3.69 8.10
N SER A 258 -7.52 -2.86 8.98
CA SER A 258 -7.16 -1.47 8.66
C SER A 258 -5.72 -1.31 8.16
N TYR A 259 -5.49 -0.48 7.15
CA TYR A 259 -4.17 -0.16 6.60
C TYR A 259 -4.04 1.34 6.39
N ASN A 260 -2.87 1.89 6.70
CA ASN A 260 -2.55 3.30 6.50
C ASN A 260 -1.32 3.43 5.60
N LEU A 261 -1.52 4.03 4.43
CA LEU A 261 -0.56 4.11 3.34
C LEU A 261 0.10 5.50 3.27
N GLY A 262 1.44 5.56 3.29
CA GLY A 262 2.24 6.81 3.29
C GLY A 262 3.25 6.92 2.13
N GLY A 263 3.68 8.16 1.81
CA GLY A 263 4.78 8.46 0.87
C GLY A 263 4.57 8.11 -0.62
N MET A 264 3.34 7.75 -1.04
CA MET A 264 3.07 7.26 -2.41
C MET A 264 2.57 8.32 -3.41
N GLY A 265 2.24 9.53 -2.94
CA GLY A 265 1.81 10.67 -3.76
C GLY A 265 0.43 10.51 -4.38
N CYS A 266 0.11 11.35 -5.37
CA CYS A 266 -1.24 11.45 -5.95
C CYS A 266 -1.76 10.15 -6.60
N SER A 267 -0.89 9.19 -6.95
CA SER A 267 -1.33 7.88 -7.47
C SER A 267 -1.84 6.92 -6.39
N ALA A 268 -1.74 7.28 -5.10
CA ALA A 268 -2.10 6.44 -3.97
C ALA A 268 -3.57 6.01 -3.97
N GLY A 269 -4.48 6.83 -4.52
CA GLY A 269 -5.91 6.48 -4.63
C GLY A 269 -6.13 5.20 -5.45
N LEU A 270 -5.51 5.10 -6.62
CA LEU A 270 -5.60 3.89 -7.47
C LEU A 270 -4.81 2.71 -6.89
N ILE A 271 -3.70 2.97 -6.20
CA ILE A 271 -2.96 1.94 -5.46
C ILE A 271 -3.84 1.33 -4.36
N SER A 272 -4.60 2.16 -3.65
CA SER A 272 -5.55 1.74 -2.61
C SER A 272 -6.72 0.93 -3.19
N VAL A 273 -7.24 1.30 -4.37
CA VAL A 273 -8.26 0.49 -5.06
C VAL A 273 -7.72 -0.88 -5.46
N GLU A 274 -6.49 -0.96 -5.96
CA GLU A 274 -5.84 -2.25 -6.25
C GLU A 274 -5.64 -3.10 -4.99
N LEU A 275 -5.20 -2.46 -3.90
CA LEU A 275 -5.07 -3.13 -2.61
C LEU A 275 -6.43 -3.67 -2.14
N ALA A 276 -7.48 -2.85 -2.19
CA ALA A 276 -8.84 -3.26 -1.84
C ALA A 276 -9.31 -4.43 -2.69
N LYS A 277 -9.09 -4.41 -4.01
CA LYS A 277 -9.39 -5.54 -4.90
C LYS A 277 -8.70 -6.81 -4.42
N ASN A 278 -7.39 -6.78 -4.16
CA ASN A 278 -6.64 -7.96 -3.73
C ASN A 278 -7.12 -8.48 -2.36
N LEU A 279 -7.40 -7.57 -1.42
CA LEU A 279 -7.93 -7.93 -0.11
C LEU A 279 -9.35 -8.51 -0.22
N LEU A 280 -10.21 -7.98 -1.09
CA LEU A 280 -11.54 -8.54 -1.38
C LEU A 280 -11.45 -9.90 -2.10
N GLN A 281 -10.42 -10.15 -2.92
CA GLN A 281 -10.21 -11.50 -3.45
C GLN A 281 -9.83 -12.50 -2.34
N ALA A 282 -9.02 -12.05 -1.38
CA ALA A 282 -8.59 -12.88 -0.24
C ALA A 282 -9.67 -13.03 0.86
N ASN A 283 -10.59 -12.06 0.98
CA ASN A 283 -11.61 -11.99 2.03
C ASN A 283 -13.01 -12.00 1.41
N PRO A 284 -13.68 -13.16 1.37
CA PRO A 284 -14.98 -13.30 0.72
C PRO A 284 -16.12 -12.59 1.48
N ASN A 285 -17.09 -12.06 0.73
CA ASN A 285 -18.37 -11.57 1.25
C ASN A 285 -18.26 -10.41 2.27
N THR A 286 -17.47 -9.38 1.93
CA THR A 286 -17.20 -8.24 2.82
C THR A 286 -17.18 -6.91 2.08
N TYR A 287 -17.23 -5.83 2.84
CA TYR A 287 -17.05 -4.46 2.36
C TYR A 287 -15.61 -4.00 2.61
N ALA A 288 -15.08 -3.24 1.65
CA ALA A 288 -13.83 -2.52 1.79
C ALA A 288 -14.08 -1.03 1.58
N VAL A 289 -13.61 -0.20 2.51
CA VAL A 289 -13.64 1.26 2.38
C VAL A 289 -12.24 1.77 2.10
N VAL A 290 -12.10 2.57 1.03
CA VAL A 290 -10.88 3.30 0.72
C VAL A 290 -11.12 4.78 1.01
N VAL A 291 -10.29 5.39 1.86
CA VAL A 291 -10.28 6.83 2.11
C VAL A 291 -8.99 7.40 1.56
N SER A 292 -9.10 8.41 0.70
CA SER A 292 -7.99 9.12 0.08
C SER A 292 -8.05 10.58 0.50
N THR A 293 -7.00 11.08 1.11
CA THR A 293 -6.88 12.47 1.59
C THR A 293 -5.42 12.89 1.54
N GLU A 294 -5.16 14.20 1.60
CA GLU A 294 -3.83 14.74 1.80
C GLU A 294 -3.94 15.86 2.82
N ASN A 295 -3.08 15.83 3.84
CA ASN A 295 -3.00 16.90 4.82
C ASN A 295 -1.97 17.91 4.35
N ILE A 296 -2.40 19.16 4.14
CA ILE A 296 -1.50 20.22 3.69
C ILE A 296 -1.06 21.14 4.84
N THR A 297 -1.73 21.12 6.00
CA THR A 297 -1.41 21.98 7.15
C THR A 297 0.06 21.85 7.59
N LEU A 298 0.54 20.66 7.95
CA LEU A 298 1.92 20.49 8.44
C LEU A 298 3.00 20.53 7.34
N ASN A 299 2.58 20.58 6.08
CA ASN A 299 3.48 20.45 4.93
C ASN A 299 3.58 21.75 4.11
N TRP A 300 3.10 22.86 4.67
CA TRP A 300 3.22 24.17 4.04
C TRP A 300 4.66 24.66 4.05
N TYR A 301 5.19 25.04 2.89
CA TYR A 301 6.59 25.43 2.76
C TYR A 301 6.74 26.96 2.87
N PHE A 302 7.51 27.44 3.86
CA PHE A 302 7.79 28.87 4.07
C PHE A 302 9.16 29.32 3.50
N GLY A 303 9.91 28.43 2.87
CA GLY A 303 11.18 28.80 2.26
C GLY A 303 11.02 29.43 0.86
N ASN A 304 12.15 29.74 0.23
CA ASN A 304 12.20 30.51 -1.02
C ASN A 304 12.66 29.67 -2.24
N ASP A 305 12.81 28.35 -2.09
CA ASP A 305 13.11 27.46 -3.21
C ASP A 305 11.89 27.32 -4.15
N ARG A 306 12.02 27.85 -5.37
CA ARG A 306 10.98 27.82 -6.41
C ARG A 306 10.48 26.42 -6.72
N SER A 307 11.33 25.39 -6.61
CA SER A 307 10.97 24.00 -6.91
C SER A 307 10.04 23.40 -5.86
N MET A 308 10.06 23.92 -4.62
CA MET A 308 9.21 23.50 -3.51
C MET A 308 7.94 24.34 -3.40
N LEU A 309 8.03 25.63 -3.73
CA LEU A 309 6.89 26.57 -3.71
C LEU A 309 5.75 26.19 -4.66
N LEU A 310 6.02 25.43 -5.72
CA LEU A 310 4.98 24.95 -6.63
C LEU A 310 3.86 24.20 -5.89
N CYS A 311 4.19 23.48 -4.81
CA CYS A 311 3.21 22.73 -4.04
C CYS A 311 2.18 23.66 -3.37
N ASN A 312 2.62 24.75 -2.74
CA ASN A 312 1.73 25.74 -2.12
C ASN A 312 0.73 26.32 -3.14
N CYS A 313 1.17 26.53 -4.38
CA CYS A 313 0.33 27.13 -5.42
C CYS A 313 -0.74 26.17 -5.97
N ILE A 314 -0.54 24.85 -5.93
CA ILE A 314 -1.41 23.87 -6.63
C ILE A 314 -2.28 23.03 -5.69
N PHE A 315 -1.77 22.67 -4.51
CA PHE A 315 -2.46 21.74 -3.61
C PHE A 315 -3.56 22.43 -2.83
N ARG A 316 -4.67 21.73 -2.65
CA ARG A 316 -5.86 22.21 -1.95
C ARG A 316 -6.44 21.11 -1.07
N MET A 317 -7.22 21.53 -0.08
CA MET A 317 -7.94 20.61 0.80
C MET A 317 -8.95 19.77 0.01
N GLY A 318 -8.94 18.47 0.23
CA GLY A 318 -9.99 17.59 -0.29
C GLY A 318 -9.77 16.13 0.08
N GLY A 319 -10.82 15.33 -0.08
CA GLY A 319 -10.77 13.91 0.21
C GLY A 319 -11.94 13.15 -0.36
N ALA A 320 -11.77 11.83 -0.50
CA ALA A 320 -12.79 10.95 -1.02
C ALA A 320 -12.84 9.63 -0.25
N ALA A 321 -14.05 9.13 -0.01
CA ALA A 321 -14.33 7.83 0.57
C ALA A 321 -15.05 6.95 -0.46
N VAL A 322 -14.61 5.70 -0.59
CA VAL A 322 -15.01 4.79 -1.68
C VAL A 322 -15.41 3.45 -1.09
N LEU A 323 -16.65 3.00 -1.32
CA LEU A 323 -17.17 1.73 -0.83
C LEU A 323 -17.09 0.66 -1.93
N LEU A 324 -16.26 -0.35 -1.70
CA LEU A 324 -16.08 -1.51 -2.57
C LEU A 324 -16.70 -2.76 -1.93
N SER A 325 -17.26 -3.64 -2.76
CA SER A 325 -17.87 -4.91 -2.33
C SER A 325 -17.49 -6.05 -3.26
N ASN A 326 -17.41 -7.26 -2.70
CA ASN A 326 -17.37 -8.51 -3.46
C ASN A 326 -18.59 -9.40 -3.20
N LYS A 327 -19.64 -8.85 -2.57
CA LYS A 327 -20.88 -9.57 -2.28
C LYS A 327 -21.70 -9.68 -3.55
N ALA A 328 -22.23 -10.88 -3.83
CA ALA A 328 -23.03 -11.11 -5.03
C ALA A 328 -24.32 -10.27 -5.04
N GLY A 329 -24.93 -10.09 -3.87
CA GLY A 329 -26.16 -9.29 -3.71
C GLY A 329 -25.96 -7.79 -3.97
N ASP A 330 -24.72 -7.28 -3.90
CA ASP A 330 -24.47 -5.85 -4.13
C ASP A 330 -24.39 -5.50 -5.62
N LYS A 331 -24.41 -6.48 -6.52
CA LYS A 331 -24.29 -6.25 -7.96
C LYS A 331 -25.37 -5.29 -8.48
N SER A 332 -26.63 -5.44 -8.06
CA SER A 332 -27.76 -4.64 -8.54
C SER A 332 -27.71 -3.20 -8.04
N ARG A 333 -27.19 -2.97 -6.83
CA ARG A 333 -27.08 -1.63 -6.23
C ARG A 333 -25.76 -0.90 -6.54
N SER A 334 -24.80 -1.58 -7.16
CA SER A 334 -23.48 -1.00 -7.40
C SER A 334 -23.45 -0.12 -8.64
N LYS A 335 -22.74 1.00 -8.55
CA LYS A 335 -22.56 1.92 -9.67
C LYS A 335 -21.64 1.36 -10.76
N TYR A 336 -20.51 0.79 -10.36
CA TYR A 336 -19.50 0.28 -11.31
C TYR A 336 -18.98 -1.10 -10.94
N GLN A 337 -18.47 -1.80 -11.94
CA GLN A 337 -17.65 -2.99 -11.77
C GLN A 337 -16.22 -2.66 -12.18
N LEU A 338 -15.26 -3.04 -11.34
CA LEU A 338 -13.84 -2.94 -11.64
C LEU A 338 -13.44 -4.02 -12.66
N VAL A 339 -12.97 -3.60 -13.83
CA VAL A 339 -12.61 -4.52 -14.93
C VAL A 339 -11.12 -4.78 -14.96
N HIS A 340 -10.31 -3.73 -15.09
CA HIS A 340 -8.85 -3.82 -15.20
C HIS A 340 -8.16 -2.82 -14.28
N LEU A 341 -6.98 -3.21 -13.80
CA LEU A 341 -6.05 -2.34 -13.07
C LEU A 341 -4.66 -2.61 -13.62
N VAL A 342 -3.93 -1.55 -13.94
CA VAL A 342 -2.56 -1.61 -14.44
C VAL A 342 -1.68 -0.69 -13.62
N ARG A 343 -0.65 -1.27 -13.02
CA ARG A 343 0.31 -0.59 -12.18
C ARG A 343 1.65 -0.49 -12.89
N THR A 344 2.20 0.72 -12.98
CA THR A 344 3.53 0.97 -13.52
C THR A 344 4.37 1.72 -12.51
N HIS A 345 5.54 1.16 -12.19
CA HIS A 345 6.54 1.74 -11.31
C HIS A 345 7.84 1.95 -12.08
N LYS A 346 8.31 3.20 -12.14
CA LYS A 346 9.51 3.57 -12.89
C LYS A 346 10.66 4.06 -12.02
N GLY A 347 10.48 4.10 -10.70
CA GLY A 347 11.52 4.47 -9.73
C GLY A 347 12.79 3.62 -9.71
N ALA A 348 12.85 2.50 -10.44
CA ALA A 348 14.14 1.82 -10.70
C ALA A 348 15.14 2.74 -11.44
N ASP A 349 14.65 3.73 -12.18
CA ASP A 349 15.43 4.74 -12.88
C ASP A 349 15.58 5.99 -12.01
N ASP A 350 16.81 6.49 -11.87
CA ASP A 350 17.15 7.55 -10.90
C ASP A 350 16.49 8.88 -11.27
N LYS A 351 16.35 9.16 -12.58
CA LYS A 351 15.64 10.35 -13.05
C LYS A 351 14.16 10.29 -12.65
N HIS A 352 13.54 9.12 -12.71
CA HIS A 352 12.15 8.94 -12.27
C HIS A 352 12.03 8.99 -10.74
N TYR A 353 13.00 8.43 -10.03
CA TYR A 353 13.03 8.43 -8.56
C TYR A 353 13.17 9.85 -8.00
N ASN A 354 14.15 10.63 -8.47
CA ASN A 354 14.48 11.98 -7.99
C ASN A 354 13.53 13.08 -8.52
N CYS A 355 12.51 12.70 -9.30
CA CYS A 355 11.64 13.64 -9.97
C CYS A 355 10.69 14.42 -9.04
N VAL A 356 10.22 13.77 -7.98
CA VAL A 356 9.37 14.35 -6.94
C VAL A 356 9.99 13.94 -5.62
N TYR A 357 10.66 14.87 -4.95
CA TYR A 357 11.57 14.55 -3.87
C TYR A 357 11.42 15.53 -2.71
N GLN A 358 11.16 14.99 -1.53
CA GLN A 358 11.11 15.74 -0.29
C GLN A 358 12.53 15.85 0.27
N ARG A 359 12.95 17.09 0.50
CA ARG A 359 14.27 17.48 1.01
C ARG A 359 14.16 18.79 1.80
N GLU A 360 15.23 19.12 2.51
CA GLU A 360 15.41 20.42 3.15
C GLU A 360 16.00 21.43 2.16
N ASP A 361 15.69 22.71 2.37
CA ASP A 361 16.40 23.82 1.75
C ASP A 361 17.66 24.22 2.54
N GLU A 362 18.36 25.26 2.08
CA GLU A 362 19.59 25.76 2.73
C GLU A 362 19.37 26.25 4.17
N LYS A 363 18.13 26.50 4.58
CA LYS A 363 17.76 26.92 5.94
C LYS A 363 17.21 25.76 6.78
N GLY A 364 17.24 24.53 6.28
CA GLY A 364 16.68 23.36 6.95
C GLY A 364 15.15 23.25 6.87
N THR A 365 14.48 24.07 6.05
CA THR A 365 13.01 23.99 5.90
C THR A 365 12.66 22.85 4.96
N VAL A 366 11.87 21.88 5.43
CA VAL A 366 11.45 20.73 4.65
C VAL A 366 10.39 21.14 3.61
N GLY A 367 10.57 20.71 2.36
CA GLY A 367 9.59 20.90 1.29
C GLY A 367 9.64 19.78 0.25
N VAL A 368 8.60 19.71 -0.60
CA VAL A 368 8.54 18.75 -1.71
C VAL A 368 8.99 19.43 -2.99
N SER A 369 10.18 19.08 -3.46
CA SER A 369 10.77 19.60 -4.70
C SER A 369 10.25 18.85 -5.94
N LEU A 370 9.83 19.61 -6.95
CA LEU A 370 9.43 19.09 -8.27
C LEU A 370 10.52 19.37 -9.31
N ALA A 371 11.06 18.30 -9.91
CA ALA A 371 12.11 18.41 -10.92
C ALA A 371 11.60 19.01 -12.24
N ARG A 372 12.47 19.69 -12.99
CA ARG A 372 12.13 20.31 -14.27
C ARG A 372 11.76 19.28 -15.35
N GLU A 373 12.30 18.06 -15.27
CA GLU A 373 11.96 16.99 -16.22
C GLU A 373 10.66 16.24 -15.89
N LEU A 374 9.88 16.69 -14.89
CA LEU A 374 8.64 16.03 -14.46
C LEU A 374 7.72 15.66 -15.60
N MET A 375 7.55 16.54 -16.58
CA MET A 375 6.73 16.25 -17.76
C MET A 375 7.30 15.07 -18.56
N ALA A 376 8.60 15.07 -18.85
CA ALA A 376 9.22 13.99 -19.63
C ALA A 376 9.17 12.63 -18.89
N VAL A 377 9.38 12.64 -17.57
CA VAL A 377 9.26 11.48 -16.68
C VAL A 377 7.82 10.93 -16.68
N ALA A 378 6.83 11.82 -16.57
CA ALA A 378 5.42 11.45 -16.63
C ALA A 378 5.05 10.77 -17.95
N GLY A 379 5.60 11.25 -19.06
CA GLY A 379 5.39 10.68 -20.38
C GLY A 379 5.90 9.26 -20.54
N ASP A 380 7.12 9.00 -20.09
CA ASP A 380 7.71 7.66 -20.20
C ASP A 380 6.97 6.64 -19.31
N ALA A 381 6.54 7.07 -18.12
CA ALA A 381 5.71 6.25 -17.24
C ALA A 381 4.32 5.98 -17.82
N LEU A 382 3.66 7.00 -18.37
CA LEU A 382 2.38 6.90 -19.07
C LEU A 382 2.47 5.93 -20.25
N LYS A 383 3.46 6.13 -21.12
CA LYS A 383 3.70 5.28 -22.28
C LYS A 383 3.82 3.81 -21.90
N THR A 384 4.55 3.52 -20.82
CA THR A 384 4.69 2.17 -20.28
C THR A 384 3.35 1.62 -19.77
N ASN A 385 2.57 2.44 -19.05
CA ASN A 385 1.25 2.06 -18.55
C ASN A 385 0.27 1.75 -19.69
N ILE A 386 0.14 2.65 -20.66
CA ILE A 386 -0.76 2.50 -21.82
C ILE A 386 -0.37 1.29 -22.68
N THR A 387 0.93 1.06 -22.90
CA THR A 387 1.39 -0.13 -23.65
C THR A 387 1.00 -1.43 -22.94
N THR A 388 0.95 -1.42 -21.61
CA THR A 388 0.54 -2.57 -20.80
C THR A 388 -0.98 -2.73 -20.77
N LEU A 389 -1.72 -1.61 -20.79
CA LEU A 389 -3.18 -1.57 -20.79
C LEU A 389 -3.79 -1.95 -22.14
N GLY A 390 -3.15 -1.58 -23.25
CA GLY A 390 -3.67 -1.74 -24.61
C GLY A 390 -4.24 -3.14 -24.92
N PRO A 391 -3.49 -4.24 -24.72
CA PRO A 391 -3.99 -5.60 -24.97
C PRO A 391 -5.21 -6.02 -24.14
N LEU A 392 -5.49 -5.31 -23.03
CA LEU A 392 -6.61 -5.60 -22.15
C LEU A 392 -7.91 -4.90 -22.56
N VAL A 393 -7.82 -3.77 -23.26
CA VAL A 393 -8.96 -2.86 -23.46
C VAL A 393 -9.26 -2.57 -24.92
N LEU A 394 -8.26 -2.66 -25.80
CA LEU A 394 -8.42 -2.31 -27.21
C LEU A 394 -9.10 -3.44 -27.99
N PRO A 395 -9.95 -3.12 -28.98
CA PRO A 395 -10.51 -4.10 -29.91
C PRO A 395 -9.41 -4.89 -30.65
N TRP A 396 -9.74 -6.11 -31.11
CA TRP A 396 -8.80 -6.97 -31.83
C TRP A 396 -8.24 -6.34 -33.11
N THR A 397 -9.01 -5.48 -33.80
CA THR A 397 -8.57 -4.74 -35.00
C THR A 397 -7.41 -3.79 -34.69
N GLU A 398 -7.53 -3.01 -33.61
CA GLU A 398 -6.48 -2.11 -33.12
C GLU A 398 -5.24 -2.89 -32.65
N GLN A 399 -5.45 -4.00 -31.93
CA GLN A 399 -4.35 -4.87 -31.49
C GLN A 399 -3.58 -5.46 -32.68
N PHE A 400 -4.30 -5.89 -33.73
CA PHE A 400 -3.71 -6.42 -34.94
C PHE A 400 -2.91 -5.36 -35.70
N MET A 401 -3.45 -4.15 -35.89
CA MET A 401 -2.75 -3.04 -36.54
C MET A 401 -1.49 -2.63 -35.79
N PHE A 402 -1.56 -2.58 -34.47
CA PHE A 402 -0.40 -2.35 -33.61
C PHE A 402 0.64 -3.47 -33.77
N PHE A 403 0.22 -4.74 -33.76
CA PHE A 403 1.10 -5.89 -33.93
C PHE A 403 1.79 -5.90 -35.31
N VAL A 404 1.05 -5.68 -36.39
CA VAL A 404 1.60 -5.59 -37.76
C VAL A 404 2.63 -4.47 -37.87
N THR A 405 2.36 -3.31 -37.27
CA THR A 405 3.30 -2.18 -37.27
C THR A 405 4.56 -2.52 -36.48
N LEU A 406 4.43 -3.25 -35.37
CA LEU A 406 5.53 -3.69 -34.54
C LEU A 406 6.40 -4.74 -35.26
N VAL A 407 5.78 -5.67 -35.99
CA VAL A 407 6.45 -6.66 -36.86
C VAL A 407 7.19 -5.95 -38.01
N ARG A 408 6.54 -5.02 -38.72
CA ARG A 408 7.18 -4.23 -39.79
C ARG A 408 8.39 -3.43 -39.29
N LYS A 409 8.30 -2.84 -38.10
CA LYS A 409 9.41 -2.07 -37.53
C LYS A 409 10.56 -2.96 -37.04
N LYS A 410 10.26 -4.09 -36.40
CA LYS A 410 11.28 -4.93 -35.74
C LYS A 410 11.89 -6.00 -36.64
N ILE A 411 11.07 -6.65 -37.47
CA ILE A 411 11.52 -7.73 -38.36
C ILE A 411 12.01 -7.14 -39.69
N PHE A 412 11.27 -6.19 -40.26
CA PHE A 412 11.60 -5.62 -41.57
C PHE A 412 12.43 -4.34 -41.50
N LYS A 413 12.87 -3.90 -40.30
CA LYS A 413 13.62 -2.64 -40.04
C LYS A 413 13.05 -1.40 -40.74
N ALA A 414 11.75 -1.40 -41.06
CA ALA A 414 11.14 -0.35 -41.84
C ALA A 414 10.98 0.93 -40.99
N LYS A 415 11.32 2.10 -41.55
CA LYS A 415 11.12 3.42 -40.93
C LYS A 415 9.63 3.82 -40.94
N VAL A 416 8.78 3.03 -40.28
CA VAL A 416 7.34 3.29 -40.17
C VAL A 416 7.05 4.02 -38.85
N LYS A 417 6.24 5.09 -38.91
CA LYS A 417 5.74 5.78 -37.72
C LYS A 417 4.96 4.77 -36.86
N PRO A 418 5.24 4.66 -35.55
CA PRO A 418 4.51 3.73 -34.70
C PRO A 418 3.03 4.06 -34.64
N TYR A 419 2.23 3.00 -34.76
CA TYR A 419 0.77 3.08 -34.74
C TYR A 419 0.28 3.44 -33.33
N ILE A 420 -0.53 4.49 -33.24
CA ILE A 420 -1.18 4.94 -32.01
C ILE A 420 -2.54 4.26 -31.98
N PRO A 421 -2.80 3.37 -31.00
CA PRO A 421 -4.15 2.85 -30.86
C PRO A 421 -5.10 3.98 -30.45
N ASP A 422 -6.28 4.01 -31.07
CA ASP A 422 -7.31 4.96 -30.67
C ASP A 422 -7.98 4.51 -29.37
N PHE A 423 -7.56 5.10 -28.24
CA PHE A 423 -8.14 4.79 -26.93
C PHE A 423 -9.58 5.28 -26.77
N LYS A 424 -10.09 6.17 -27.64
CA LYS A 424 -11.50 6.57 -27.64
C LYS A 424 -12.42 5.42 -28.05
N LEU A 425 -11.89 4.39 -28.73
CA LEU A 425 -12.64 3.14 -29.01
C LEU A 425 -12.72 2.21 -27.79
N ALA A 426 -11.79 2.37 -26.84
CA ALA A 426 -11.71 1.55 -25.64
C ALA A 426 -12.47 2.15 -24.44
N PHE A 427 -12.65 3.47 -24.42
CA PHE A 427 -13.24 4.18 -23.29
C PHE A 427 -14.14 5.31 -23.76
N GLU A 428 -15.31 5.40 -23.14
CA GLU A 428 -16.28 6.47 -23.37
C GLU A 428 -15.98 7.68 -22.47
N HIS A 429 -15.41 7.46 -21.27
CA HIS A 429 -15.11 8.54 -20.30
C HIS A 429 -13.68 8.45 -19.75
N PHE A 430 -13.07 9.62 -19.54
CA PHE A 430 -11.69 9.75 -19.07
C PHE A 430 -11.66 10.60 -17.79
N CYS A 431 -10.99 10.09 -16.76
CA CYS A 431 -10.67 10.81 -15.53
C CYS A 431 -9.14 10.81 -15.40
N ILE A 432 -8.52 11.91 -15.79
CA ILE A 432 -7.08 12.10 -15.80
C ILE A 432 -6.68 13.00 -14.65
N HIS A 433 -5.90 12.46 -13.71
CA HIS A 433 -5.45 13.20 -12.53
C HIS A 433 -4.85 14.55 -12.90
N ALA A 434 -5.49 15.60 -12.39
CA ALA A 434 -5.07 16.98 -12.58
C ALA A 434 -3.91 17.37 -11.65
N GLY A 435 -2.69 16.91 -11.98
CA GLY A 435 -1.47 17.38 -11.30
C GLY A 435 -1.20 18.88 -11.52
N GLY A 436 -1.78 19.44 -12.58
CA GLY A 436 -1.75 20.86 -12.95
C GLY A 436 -2.14 21.04 -14.43
N ARG A 437 -2.49 22.25 -14.85
CA ARG A 437 -2.98 22.53 -16.22
C ARG A 437 -2.05 22.01 -17.32
N ALA A 438 -0.74 22.22 -17.17
CA ALA A 438 0.26 21.79 -18.16
C ALA A 438 0.27 20.27 -18.38
N VAL A 439 -0.01 19.48 -17.33
CA VAL A 439 -0.10 18.02 -17.42
C VAL A 439 -1.32 17.64 -18.27
N LEU A 440 -2.47 18.28 -18.01
CA LEU A 440 -3.70 18.02 -18.76
C LEU A 440 -3.59 18.41 -20.23
N ASP A 441 -3.04 19.60 -20.52
CA ASP A 441 -2.86 20.10 -21.89
C ASP A 441 -2.02 19.14 -22.75
N GLU A 442 -0.92 18.63 -22.17
CA GLU A 442 -0.01 17.77 -22.91
C GLU A 442 -0.56 16.33 -23.03
N LEU A 443 -1.32 15.83 -22.03
CA LEU A 443 -2.03 14.56 -22.14
C LEU A 443 -3.13 14.60 -23.20
N GLN A 444 -3.90 15.68 -23.25
CA GLN A 444 -4.94 15.90 -24.26
C GLN A 444 -4.35 15.79 -25.67
N LYS A 445 -3.25 16.52 -25.91
CA LYS A 445 -2.56 16.53 -27.20
C LYS A 445 -2.01 15.14 -27.56
N ASN A 446 -1.40 14.46 -26.59
CA ASN A 446 -0.74 13.18 -26.82
C ASN A 446 -1.73 12.04 -27.07
N LEU A 447 -2.84 12.02 -26.35
CA LEU A 447 -3.89 11.02 -26.51
C LEU A 447 -4.94 11.42 -27.56
N GLN A 448 -4.78 12.56 -28.22
CA GLN A 448 -5.72 13.14 -29.19
C GLN A 448 -7.15 13.22 -28.64
N LEU A 449 -7.25 13.62 -27.37
CA LEU A 449 -8.51 13.80 -26.66
C LEU A 449 -9.13 15.16 -27.01
N THR A 450 -10.45 15.21 -27.08
CA THR A 450 -11.22 16.45 -27.27
C THR A 450 -11.42 17.18 -25.95
N ASP A 451 -11.82 18.45 -26.00
CA ASP A 451 -12.14 19.23 -24.79
C ASP A 451 -13.24 18.58 -23.95
N TRP A 452 -14.21 17.92 -24.60
CA TRP A 452 -15.27 17.16 -23.93
C TRP A 452 -14.72 16.05 -23.01
N HIS A 453 -13.67 15.34 -23.44
CA HIS A 453 -13.04 14.29 -22.62
C HIS A 453 -12.24 14.88 -21.45
N MET A 454 -11.66 16.07 -21.64
CA MET A 454 -10.81 16.73 -20.64
C MET A 454 -11.57 17.59 -19.63
N GLU A 455 -12.82 17.93 -19.94
CA GLU A 455 -13.66 18.79 -19.12
C GLU A 455 -13.79 18.32 -17.66
N PRO A 456 -14.01 17.03 -17.33
CA PRO A 456 -14.08 16.61 -15.93
C PRO A 456 -12.80 16.92 -15.13
N SER A 457 -11.63 16.66 -15.73
CA SER A 457 -10.33 16.93 -15.11
C SER A 457 -10.03 18.43 -15.01
N ARG A 458 -10.38 19.22 -16.03
CA ARG A 458 -10.20 20.69 -16.01
C ARG A 458 -11.11 21.38 -15.01
N MET A 459 -12.38 20.99 -14.96
CA MET A 459 -13.34 21.58 -14.03
C MET A 459 -13.05 21.18 -12.59
N THR A 460 -12.59 19.96 -12.36
CA THR A 460 -12.11 19.55 -11.03
C THR A 460 -10.91 20.39 -10.58
N LEU A 461 -9.91 20.56 -11.45
CA LEU A 461 -8.76 21.42 -11.16
C LEU A 461 -9.19 22.87 -10.87
N HIS A 462 -10.08 23.41 -11.69
CA HIS A 462 -10.59 24.76 -11.50
C HIS A 462 -11.34 24.92 -10.18
N ARG A 463 -12.24 23.99 -9.84
CA ARG A 463 -13.14 24.15 -8.70
C ARG A 463 -12.56 23.73 -7.36
N PHE A 464 -11.77 22.65 -7.34
CA PHE A 464 -11.26 22.03 -6.12
C PHE A 464 -9.74 22.03 -6.04
N GLY A 465 -9.04 22.31 -7.14
CA GLY A 465 -7.60 22.23 -7.22
C GLY A 465 -7.04 20.81 -7.16
N ASN A 466 -5.73 20.71 -6.93
CA ASN A 466 -5.08 19.41 -6.78
C ASN A 466 -5.26 18.91 -5.34
N THR A 467 -6.23 18.02 -5.16
CA THR A 467 -6.54 17.33 -3.90
C THR A 467 -5.78 16.00 -3.75
N SER A 468 -4.61 15.90 -4.40
CA SER A 468 -3.71 14.73 -4.40
C SER A 468 -4.42 13.45 -4.87
N SER A 469 -4.40 12.40 -4.04
CA SER A 469 -4.95 11.08 -4.35
C SER A 469 -6.46 11.02 -4.49
N SER A 470 -7.18 12.06 -4.06
CA SER A 470 -8.63 12.11 -4.11
C SER A 470 -9.18 12.73 -5.41
N SER A 471 -8.37 13.44 -6.21
CA SER A 471 -8.86 14.24 -7.35
C SER A 471 -9.62 13.43 -8.39
N LEU A 472 -9.19 12.21 -8.68
CA LEU A 472 -9.87 11.31 -9.63
C LEU A 472 -11.33 11.01 -9.27
N TRP A 473 -11.68 11.09 -7.99
CA TRP A 473 -13.05 10.88 -7.53
C TRP A 473 -13.93 12.11 -7.73
N TYR A 474 -13.37 13.32 -7.63
CA TYR A 474 -14.09 14.54 -7.99
C TYR A 474 -14.36 14.60 -9.50
N GLU A 475 -13.43 14.10 -10.32
CA GLU A 475 -13.58 13.99 -11.78
C GLU A 475 -14.68 12.99 -12.16
N LEU A 476 -14.72 11.84 -11.48
CA LEU A 476 -15.79 10.86 -11.65
C LEU A 476 -17.14 11.42 -11.16
N ALA A 477 -17.16 12.10 -10.02
CA ALA A 477 -18.35 12.77 -9.49
C ALA A 477 -18.91 13.83 -10.45
N TYR A 478 -18.04 14.58 -11.12
CA TYR A 478 -18.43 15.56 -12.14
C TYR A 478 -19.09 14.89 -13.34
N THR A 479 -18.47 13.80 -13.82
CA THR A 479 -18.98 13.02 -14.96
C THR A 479 -20.35 12.41 -14.65
N GLU A 480 -20.55 11.93 -13.41
CA GLU A 480 -21.85 11.47 -12.91
C GLU A 480 -22.87 12.60 -12.82
N ALA A 481 -22.49 13.76 -12.27
CA ALA A 481 -23.38 14.90 -12.09
C ALA A 481 -23.89 15.47 -13.43
N LYS A 482 -23.06 15.44 -14.47
CA LYS A 482 -23.46 15.80 -15.83
C LYS A 482 -24.33 14.74 -16.54
N GLY A 483 -24.62 13.61 -15.89
CA GLY A 483 -25.42 12.53 -16.47
C GLY A 483 -24.78 11.87 -17.69
N ARG A 484 -23.44 11.96 -17.85
CA ARG A 484 -22.72 11.47 -19.02
C ARG A 484 -22.59 9.94 -19.06
N VAL A 485 -22.57 9.31 -17.88
CA VAL A 485 -22.31 7.87 -17.74
C VAL A 485 -23.59 7.06 -17.92
N SER A 486 -23.63 6.25 -18.97
CA SER A 486 -24.67 5.28 -19.25
C SER A 486 -24.27 3.87 -18.81
N SER A 487 -25.26 2.98 -18.65
CA SER A 487 -24.97 1.58 -18.31
C SER A 487 -24.19 0.91 -19.44
N GLY A 488 -23.11 0.20 -19.09
CA GLY A 488 -22.20 -0.42 -20.04
C GLY A 488 -20.96 0.43 -20.37
N ASP A 489 -21.00 1.74 -20.16
CA ASP A 489 -19.89 2.65 -20.44
C ASP A 489 -18.64 2.27 -19.65
N ARG A 490 -17.47 2.46 -20.26
CA ARG A 490 -16.17 2.24 -19.66
C ARG A 490 -15.52 3.56 -19.30
N VAL A 491 -15.14 3.68 -18.04
CA VAL A 491 -14.44 4.85 -17.50
C VAL A 491 -12.99 4.48 -17.22
N TRP A 492 -12.06 5.27 -17.74
CA TRP A 492 -10.64 5.13 -17.47
C TRP A 492 -10.15 6.20 -16.50
N GLN A 493 -9.68 5.78 -15.33
CA GLN A 493 -8.97 6.62 -14.37
C GLN A 493 -7.45 6.44 -14.51
N ILE A 494 -6.71 7.54 -14.53
CA ILE A 494 -5.24 7.52 -14.57
C ILE A 494 -4.61 8.53 -13.60
N ALA A 495 -3.64 8.09 -12.80
CA ALA A 495 -2.92 8.94 -11.86
C ALA A 495 -1.41 8.73 -11.86
N PHE A 496 -0.70 9.79 -11.48
CA PHE A 496 0.76 9.84 -11.34
C PHE A 496 1.18 10.08 -9.89
N GLY A 497 2.33 9.54 -9.48
CA GLY A 497 2.83 9.69 -8.11
C GLY A 497 4.35 9.57 -8.03
N SER A 498 4.93 9.86 -6.86
CA SER A 498 6.38 9.90 -6.64
C SER A 498 7.10 8.55 -6.80
N GLY A 499 8.42 8.58 -6.98
CA GLY A 499 9.23 7.38 -7.25
C GLY A 499 9.03 6.84 -8.67
N PHE A 500 8.87 7.73 -9.64
CA PHE A 500 7.64 7.91 -10.43
C PHE A 500 6.76 6.68 -10.71
N LYS A 501 5.46 6.79 -10.39
CA LYS A 501 4.42 5.76 -10.59
C LYS A 501 3.35 6.28 -11.56
N CYS A 502 2.78 5.39 -12.37
CA CYS A 502 1.63 5.67 -13.23
C CYS A 502 0.66 4.49 -13.14
N ASN A 503 -0.55 4.74 -12.66
CA ASN A 503 -1.55 3.70 -12.40
C ASN A 503 -2.84 3.99 -13.14
N SER A 504 -3.49 2.93 -13.61
CA SER A 504 -4.73 3.00 -14.38
C SER A 504 -5.78 2.06 -13.79
N ALA A 505 -7.01 2.54 -13.68
CA ALA A 505 -8.19 1.74 -13.34
C ALA A 505 -9.25 1.86 -14.42
N VAL A 506 -9.84 0.73 -14.80
CA VAL A 506 -10.92 0.65 -15.78
C VAL A 506 -12.17 0.16 -15.09
N TRP A 507 -13.20 1.00 -15.13
CA TRP A 507 -14.51 0.73 -14.57
C TRP A 507 -15.51 0.49 -15.68
N ARG A 508 -16.48 -0.39 -15.46
CA ARG A 508 -17.66 -0.53 -16.30
C ARG A 508 -18.88 -0.11 -15.49
N ALA A 509 -19.64 0.86 -15.98
CA ALA A 509 -20.89 1.27 -15.37
C ALA A 509 -21.90 0.12 -15.42
N LEU A 510 -22.50 -0.22 -14.29
CA LEU A 510 -23.51 -1.28 -14.18
C LEU A 510 -24.93 -0.74 -14.26
N ARG A 511 -25.10 0.53 -13.92
CA ARG A 511 -26.36 1.26 -13.98
C ARG A 511 -26.09 2.65 -14.54
N ARG A 512 -27.13 3.24 -15.13
CA ARG A 512 -27.13 4.69 -15.39
C ARG A 512 -27.13 5.39 -14.04
N SER A 513 -26.16 6.26 -13.78
CA SER A 513 -26.14 7.02 -12.51
C SER A 513 -27.37 7.92 -12.48
N PRO A 514 -28.37 7.69 -11.61
CA PRO A 514 -29.57 8.51 -11.60
C PRO A 514 -29.20 9.89 -11.08
N MET A 515 -29.55 10.97 -11.78
CA MET A 515 -29.39 12.34 -11.25
C MET A 515 -30.07 12.51 -9.88
N ASN A 516 -31.07 11.69 -9.55
CA ASN A 516 -31.76 11.74 -8.26
C ASN A 516 -31.00 11.07 -7.09
N GLU A 517 -29.93 10.29 -7.34
CA GLU A 517 -29.08 9.69 -6.29
C GLU A 517 -27.85 10.55 -5.93
N LEU A 518 -27.77 11.79 -6.43
CA LEU A 518 -26.66 12.74 -6.20
C LEU A 518 -26.60 13.32 -4.76
N ARG A 519 -27.25 12.70 -3.75
CA ARG A 519 -27.07 13.13 -2.33
C ARG A 519 -25.58 13.06 -1.99
N GLY A 520 -25.00 14.13 -1.45
CA GLY A 520 -23.56 14.24 -1.14
C GLY A 520 -22.59 14.18 -2.34
N ASN A 521 -23.04 14.43 -3.58
CA ASN A 521 -22.12 14.74 -4.68
C ASN A 521 -21.67 16.20 -4.53
N PRO A 522 -20.36 16.53 -4.59
CA PRO A 522 -19.89 17.92 -4.46
C PRO A 522 -20.48 18.87 -5.54
N TRP A 523 -21.01 18.35 -6.64
CA TRP A 523 -21.58 19.10 -7.78
C TRP A 523 -23.11 19.21 -7.78
N LYS A 524 -23.77 18.83 -6.67
CA LYS A 524 -25.23 18.63 -6.59
C LYS A 524 -26.08 19.88 -6.87
N ASP A 525 -25.57 21.08 -6.59
CA ASP A 525 -26.36 22.32 -6.63
C ASP A 525 -26.74 22.78 -8.06
N GLU A 526 -26.30 22.07 -9.11
CA GLU A 526 -26.36 22.58 -10.48
C GLU A 526 -27.31 21.85 -11.46
N ILE A 527 -27.79 20.60 -11.26
CA ILE A 527 -28.55 19.85 -12.30
C ILE A 527 -29.52 18.76 -11.73
N ALA A 528 -30.75 18.63 -12.26
CA ALA A 528 -31.74 17.54 -12.02
C ALA A 528 -32.51 17.16 -13.34
N LEU A 529 -32.85 15.90 -13.71
CA LEU A 529 -33.95 15.01 -13.26
C LEU A 529 -33.99 13.62 -14.01
N ARG A 530 -34.39 12.53 -13.28
CA ARG A 530 -35.24 11.29 -13.55
C ARG A 530 -35.15 10.42 -14.86
N LEU A 531 -35.44 9.09 -14.96
CA LEU A 531 -35.80 7.91 -14.11
C LEU A 531 -35.68 6.52 -14.86
N GLU A 532 -35.47 5.41 -14.11
CA GLU A 532 -35.90 3.96 -14.14
C GLU A 532 -35.85 3.02 -15.40
N SER A 533 -35.91 1.67 -15.36
CA SER A 533 -35.37 0.50 -14.57
C SER A 533 -35.81 -0.84 -15.24
N ILE A 534 -35.28 -2.03 -14.85
CA ILE A 534 -35.93 -3.39 -14.66
C ILE A 534 -34.96 -4.59 -14.84
N ASP A 535 -35.11 -5.62 -13.98
CA ASP A 535 -34.36 -6.89 -13.81
C ASP A 535 -35.03 -8.14 -14.42
N ALA A 536 -34.30 -9.27 -14.53
CA ALA A 536 -34.87 -10.63 -14.71
C ALA A 536 -34.05 -11.74 -14.01
N ALA A 537 -34.76 -12.78 -13.56
CA ALA A 537 -34.34 -13.84 -12.62
C ALA A 537 -33.92 -15.19 -13.27
N THR A 538 -33.48 -16.13 -12.42
CA THR A 538 -32.84 -17.44 -12.71
C THR A 538 -33.53 -18.60 -11.98
N THR A 539 -33.30 -19.86 -12.37
CA THR A 539 -33.48 -21.08 -11.52
C THR A 539 -32.73 -22.34 -12.08
N PRO A 540 -32.53 -23.42 -11.29
CA PRO A 540 -31.31 -24.26 -11.31
C PRO A 540 -31.52 -25.76 -11.64
N ALA A 541 -30.44 -26.54 -11.72
CA ALA A 541 -30.48 -28.02 -11.81
C ALA A 541 -29.49 -28.68 -10.83
N ALA A 542 -30.02 -29.57 -9.98
CA ALA A 542 -29.41 -30.06 -8.73
C ALA A 542 -28.42 -31.25 -8.87
N SER A 543 -28.36 -31.93 -10.02
CA SER A 543 -27.52 -33.14 -10.19
C SER A 543 -26.03 -32.83 -10.43
N LEU A 544 -25.74 -31.55 -10.66
CA LEU A 544 -24.44 -30.95 -10.88
C LEU A 544 -23.70 -30.60 -9.57
N PHE A 545 -24.38 -30.75 -8.42
CA PHE A 545 -23.97 -30.21 -7.13
C PHE A 545 -22.77 -30.94 -6.50
N MET A 546 -22.63 -32.26 -6.65
CA MET A 546 -21.58 -33.03 -5.96
C MET A 546 -20.18 -32.88 -6.59
N PHE A 547 -20.09 -32.92 -7.93
CA PHE A 547 -18.83 -32.59 -8.64
C PHE A 547 -18.47 -31.11 -8.48
N PHE A 548 -19.48 -30.22 -8.43
CA PHE A 548 -19.31 -28.82 -8.08
C PHE A 548 -18.77 -28.64 -6.65
N LEU A 549 -19.26 -29.38 -5.66
CA LEU A 549 -18.75 -29.35 -4.28
C LEU A 549 -17.29 -29.80 -4.20
N PHE A 550 -16.89 -30.84 -4.94
CA PHE A 550 -15.50 -31.30 -4.99
C PHE A 550 -14.57 -30.30 -5.69
N ALA A 551 -14.99 -29.75 -6.84
CA ALA A 551 -14.27 -28.69 -7.53
C ALA A 551 -14.19 -27.40 -6.68
N LEU A 552 -15.25 -27.05 -5.96
CA LEU A 552 -15.29 -25.95 -5.00
C LEU A 552 -14.35 -26.18 -3.82
N TYR A 553 -14.27 -27.41 -3.28
CA TYR A 553 -13.35 -27.74 -2.19
C TYR A 553 -11.89 -27.50 -2.59
N TYR A 554 -11.49 -28.00 -3.76
CA TYR A 554 -10.13 -27.79 -4.28
C TYR A 554 -9.86 -26.33 -4.66
N ALA A 555 -10.84 -25.63 -5.25
CA ALA A 555 -10.69 -24.23 -5.65
C ALA A 555 -10.72 -23.23 -4.48
N LYS A 556 -11.44 -23.54 -3.40
CA LYS A 556 -11.49 -22.70 -2.19
C LYS A 556 -10.34 -22.96 -1.22
N ARG A 557 -9.52 -23.99 -1.43
CA ARG A 557 -8.36 -24.26 -0.58
C ARG A 557 -7.36 -23.11 -0.72
N SER A 558 -7.09 -22.42 0.38
CA SER A 558 -6.08 -21.37 0.42
C SER A 558 -4.70 -21.94 0.10
N ARG A 559 -3.91 -21.18 -0.66
CA ARG A 559 -2.53 -21.58 -0.97
C ARG A 559 -1.71 -21.48 0.31
N PRO A 560 -0.85 -22.46 0.60
CA PRO A 560 0.08 -22.32 1.72
C PRO A 560 1.01 -21.14 1.46
N VAL A 561 1.30 -20.39 2.52
CA VAL A 561 2.30 -19.31 2.51
C VAL A 561 3.48 -19.79 3.33
N TYR A 562 4.65 -19.76 2.71
CA TYR A 562 5.90 -20.20 3.29
C TYR A 562 6.80 -19.02 3.58
N LEU A 563 7.47 -19.04 4.72
CA LEU A 563 8.61 -18.19 5.03
C LEU A 563 9.86 -18.90 4.51
N VAL A 564 10.39 -18.38 3.40
CA VAL A 564 11.61 -18.92 2.79
C VAL A 564 12.78 -18.66 3.72
N ASP A 565 13.02 -17.40 4.05
CA ASP A 565 13.98 -16.98 5.07
C ASP A 565 13.70 -15.54 5.51
N PHE A 566 14.43 -15.08 6.52
CA PHE A 566 14.46 -13.70 6.99
C PHE A 566 15.88 -13.32 7.43
N ALA A 567 16.15 -12.02 7.47
CA ALA A 567 17.41 -11.46 7.95
C ALA A 567 17.12 -10.22 8.79
N CYS A 568 17.91 -10.02 9.84
CA CYS A 568 17.85 -8.82 10.67
C CYS A 568 19.14 -8.01 10.50
N TYR A 569 19.00 -6.70 10.47
CA TYR A 569 20.14 -5.80 10.39
C TYR A 569 20.88 -5.75 11.73
N LYS A 570 22.18 -6.05 11.72
CA LYS A 570 23.07 -5.79 12.87
C LYS A 570 23.91 -4.57 12.51
N PRO A 571 23.71 -3.41 13.17
CA PRO A 571 24.52 -2.24 12.90
C PRO A 571 25.99 -2.48 13.25
N GLU A 572 26.86 -1.69 12.62
CA GLU A 572 28.30 -1.66 12.88
C GLU A 572 28.62 -1.24 14.33
N ASP A 573 29.77 -1.66 14.83
CA ASP A 573 30.16 -1.48 16.23
C ASP A 573 30.44 0.00 16.60
N ASP A 574 30.70 0.86 15.62
CA ASP A 574 30.83 2.31 15.79
C ASP A 574 29.52 2.99 16.24
N ARG A 575 28.37 2.33 16.02
CA ARG A 575 27.05 2.79 16.42
C ARG A 575 26.61 2.25 17.78
N LYS A 576 27.45 1.44 18.45
CA LYS A 576 27.16 0.90 19.78
C LYS A 576 27.21 2.00 20.83
N MET A 577 26.28 1.97 21.76
CA MET A 577 26.18 2.93 22.84
C MET A 577 25.80 2.21 24.14
N SER A 578 26.59 2.49 25.19
CA SER A 578 26.31 2.07 26.56
C SER A 578 25.22 2.93 27.19
N VAL A 579 24.60 2.45 28.28
CA VAL A 579 23.62 3.25 29.02
C VAL A 579 24.28 4.51 29.59
N ASP A 580 25.50 4.42 30.10
CA ASP A 580 26.23 5.57 30.64
C ASP A 580 26.60 6.59 29.56
N SER A 581 27.08 6.13 28.39
CA SER A 581 27.37 7.01 27.25
C SER A 581 26.11 7.72 26.75
N PHE A 582 24.98 7.02 26.73
CA PHE A 582 23.68 7.61 26.39
C PHE A 582 23.29 8.72 27.38
N LEU A 583 23.43 8.48 28.69
CA LEU A 583 23.09 9.46 29.71
C LEU A 583 24.01 10.69 29.65
N ASN A 584 25.31 10.49 29.46
CA ASN A 584 26.27 11.59 29.28
C ASN A 584 25.92 12.42 28.04
N MET A 585 25.60 11.78 26.90
CA MET A 585 25.15 12.47 25.69
C MET A 585 23.89 13.31 25.94
N THR A 586 22.92 12.79 26.71
CA THR A 586 21.72 13.58 27.05
C THR A 586 22.02 14.74 27.99
N GLU A 587 22.95 14.58 28.94
CA GLU A 587 23.38 15.64 29.86
C GLU A 587 24.14 16.75 29.10
N ASP A 588 25.10 16.35 28.27
CA ASP A 588 25.91 17.25 27.42
C ASP A 588 25.06 18.02 26.40
N SER A 589 23.90 17.49 26.00
CA SER A 589 23.00 18.19 25.08
C SER A 589 22.43 19.49 25.64
N GLY A 590 22.40 19.65 26.97
CA GLY A 590 21.83 20.81 27.66
C GLY A 590 20.31 21.00 27.48
N ALA A 591 19.62 20.09 26.79
CA ALA A 591 18.20 20.22 26.46
C ALA A 591 17.25 19.86 27.62
N PHE A 592 17.74 19.08 28.58
CA PHE A 592 16.93 18.44 29.61
C PHE A 592 17.18 19.05 30.98
N THR A 593 16.11 19.20 31.76
CA THR A 593 16.16 19.58 33.18
C THR A 593 16.71 18.45 34.04
N GLU A 594 17.29 18.78 35.19
CA GLU A 594 17.83 17.80 36.14
C GLU A 594 16.81 16.71 36.52
N ASP A 595 15.54 17.08 36.74
CA ASP A 595 14.47 16.12 37.05
C ASP A 595 14.25 15.10 35.92
N THR A 596 14.29 15.57 34.67
CA THR A 596 14.12 14.71 33.49
C THR A 596 15.36 13.88 33.19
N LEU A 597 16.56 14.38 33.44
CA LEU A 597 17.80 13.59 33.40
C LEU A 597 17.76 12.45 34.44
N GLN A 598 17.34 12.74 35.68
CA GLN A 598 17.14 11.71 36.70
C GLN A 598 16.04 10.71 36.32
N PHE A 599 14.97 11.16 35.65
CA PHE A 599 13.97 10.27 35.09
C PHE A 599 14.57 9.36 34.01
N GLN A 600 15.29 9.89 33.04
CA GLN A 600 15.96 9.12 31.98
C GLN A 600 16.97 8.13 32.56
N ARG A 601 17.75 8.52 33.57
CA ARG A 601 18.69 7.65 34.31
C ARG A 601 17.95 6.47 34.97
N ARG A 602 16.85 6.74 35.68
CA ARG A 602 16.03 5.69 36.32
C ARG A 602 15.37 4.75 35.30
N ILE A 603 14.88 5.28 34.19
CA ILE A 603 14.23 4.46 33.16
C ILE A 603 15.27 3.62 32.42
N SER A 604 16.38 4.21 31.99
CA SER A 604 17.40 3.50 31.20
C SER A 604 18.07 2.37 31.97
N THR A 605 18.26 2.54 33.29
CA THR A 605 18.80 1.48 34.16
C THR A 605 17.79 0.36 34.47
N ARG A 606 16.48 0.64 34.40
CA ARG A 606 15.40 -0.33 34.72
C ARG A 606 14.71 -0.92 33.50
N SER A 607 14.91 -0.35 32.31
CA SER A 607 14.24 -0.71 31.06
C SER A 607 14.59 -2.12 30.56
N GLY A 608 15.68 -2.69 31.09
CA GLY A 608 16.20 -3.99 30.68
C GLY A 608 17.12 -3.93 29.46
N LEU A 609 17.52 -2.73 29.03
CA LEU A 609 18.55 -2.53 28.01
C LEU A 609 19.94 -2.85 28.57
N GLY A 610 20.83 -3.36 27.71
CA GLY A 610 22.24 -3.55 27.99
C GLY A 610 23.11 -2.47 27.33
N ASP A 611 24.42 -2.60 27.53
CA ASP A 611 25.40 -1.58 27.11
C ASP A 611 25.89 -1.67 25.66
N GLU A 612 25.30 -2.57 24.86
CA GLU A 612 25.70 -2.79 23.47
C GLU A 612 24.58 -2.48 22.47
N THR A 613 23.65 -1.60 22.84
CA THR A 613 22.54 -1.18 21.95
C THR A 613 22.98 -0.15 20.91
N TYR A 614 22.19 0.07 19.86
CA TYR A 614 22.59 0.87 18.69
C TYR A 614 21.75 2.13 18.46
N PHE A 615 22.41 3.23 18.10
CA PHE A 615 21.78 4.50 17.69
C PHE A 615 22.26 4.96 16.31
N PRO A 616 21.45 5.77 15.59
CA PRO A 616 21.89 6.41 14.35
C PRO A 616 22.89 7.54 14.61
N ARG A 617 23.80 7.72 13.64
CA ARG A 617 24.82 8.79 13.68
C ARG A 617 24.20 10.18 13.81
N GLY A 618 23.05 10.43 13.20
CA GLY A 618 22.33 11.70 13.35
C GLY A 618 22.04 12.06 14.82
N ILE A 619 21.70 11.08 15.66
CA ILE A 619 21.45 11.32 17.10
C ILE A 619 22.75 11.41 17.89
N THR A 620 23.74 10.57 17.58
CA THR A 620 24.98 10.46 18.37
C THR A 620 26.03 11.51 18.01
N SER A 621 25.84 12.27 16.94
CA SER A 621 26.75 13.34 16.54
C SER A 621 26.75 14.47 17.58
N THR A 622 27.85 15.21 17.66
CA THR A 622 27.98 16.37 18.56
C THR A 622 28.29 17.62 17.74
N PRO A 623 27.32 18.54 17.55
CA PRO A 623 25.93 18.48 18.00
C PRO A 623 25.10 17.43 17.21
N PRO A 624 23.94 16.97 17.73
CA PRO A 624 23.05 16.08 17.00
C PRO A 624 22.59 16.70 15.68
N ASN A 625 22.63 15.91 14.60
CA ASN A 625 22.21 16.32 13.27
C ASN A 625 20.95 15.54 12.87
N LEU A 626 19.78 16.10 13.18
CA LEU A 626 18.49 15.47 12.91
C LEU A 626 17.87 15.99 11.61
N CYS A 627 18.63 15.92 10.52
CA CYS A 627 18.16 16.36 9.21
C CYS A 627 17.54 15.21 8.40
N MET A 628 16.80 15.57 7.35
CA MET A 628 16.15 14.61 6.47
C MET A 628 17.15 13.69 5.74
N GLU A 629 18.37 14.17 5.49
CA GLU A 629 19.45 13.39 4.88
C GLU A 629 19.93 12.28 5.81
N GLU A 630 20.22 12.58 7.09
CA GLU A 630 20.62 11.59 8.09
C GLU A 630 19.51 10.55 8.32
N ALA A 631 18.24 10.97 8.31
CA ALA A 631 17.12 10.04 8.40
C ALA A 631 17.04 9.08 7.20
N ARG A 632 17.28 9.57 5.99
CA ARG A 632 17.38 8.70 4.80
C ARG A 632 18.57 7.76 4.91
N SER A 633 19.72 8.24 5.35
CA SER A 633 20.94 7.44 5.58
C SER A 633 20.69 6.31 6.60
N GLU A 634 20.01 6.60 7.72
CA GLU A 634 19.56 5.58 8.67
C GLU A 634 18.67 4.53 7.98
N ALA A 635 17.64 4.97 7.25
CA ALA A 635 16.70 4.07 6.61
C ALA A 635 17.37 3.19 5.54
N GLU A 636 18.27 3.75 4.75
CA GLU A 636 19.06 3.04 3.73
C GLU A 636 19.96 1.98 4.36
N ALA A 637 20.75 2.36 5.37
CA ALA A 637 21.65 1.44 6.06
C ALA A 637 20.89 0.23 6.63
N VAL A 638 19.75 0.48 7.30
CA VAL A 638 18.96 -0.58 7.93
C VAL A 638 18.26 -1.46 6.89
N MET A 639 17.56 -0.85 5.91
CA MET A 639 16.79 -1.61 4.92
C MET A 639 17.68 -2.39 3.96
N PHE A 640 18.72 -1.76 3.42
CA PHE A 640 19.62 -2.41 2.47
C PHE A 640 20.48 -3.47 3.16
N GLY A 641 21.01 -3.19 4.36
CA GLY A 641 21.75 -4.19 5.12
C GLY A 641 20.93 -5.46 5.43
N ALA A 642 19.65 -5.31 5.78
CA ALA A 642 18.76 -6.46 5.98
C ALA A 642 18.44 -7.20 4.66
N LEU A 643 18.20 -6.47 3.57
CA LEU A 643 17.86 -7.05 2.27
C LEU A 643 19.04 -7.74 1.59
N ASP A 644 20.24 -7.18 1.66
CA ASP A 644 21.46 -7.76 1.12
C ASP A 644 21.74 -9.10 1.77
N SER A 645 21.69 -9.15 3.10
CA SER A 645 21.80 -10.39 3.88
C SER A 645 20.73 -11.42 3.49
N LEU A 646 19.47 -10.99 3.30
CA LEU A 646 18.38 -11.87 2.87
C LEU A 646 18.59 -12.43 1.46
N PHE A 647 18.96 -11.60 0.50
CA PHE A 647 19.16 -12.01 -0.89
C PHE A 647 20.40 -12.89 -1.03
N GLU A 648 21.48 -12.58 -0.32
CA GLU A 648 22.68 -13.42 -0.27
C GLU A 648 22.36 -14.81 0.30
N LYS A 649 21.63 -14.85 1.42
CA LYS A 649 21.25 -16.11 2.09
C LYS A 649 20.32 -16.97 1.25
N THR A 650 19.40 -16.35 0.52
CA THR A 650 18.37 -17.08 -0.24
C THR A 650 18.75 -17.33 -1.70
N GLY A 651 19.73 -16.59 -2.24
CA GLY A 651 20.07 -16.62 -3.67
C GLY A 651 18.92 -16.16 -4.59
N VAL A 652 17.87 -15.54 -4.05
CA VAL A 652 16.74 -15.05 -4.85
C VAL A 652 17.12 -13.75 -5.52
N ASN A 653 16.95 -13.68 -6.85
CA ASN A 653 17.21 -12.46 -7.58
C ASN A 653 16.16 -11.39 -7.20
N PRO A 654 16.57 -10.16 -6.82
CA PRO A 654 15.62 -9.10 -6.51
C PRO A 654 14.56 -8.87 -7.60
N LYS A 655 14.90 -9.07 -8.88
CA LYS A 655 13.95 -8.91 -10.00
C LYS A 655 12.80 -9.93 -10.00
N ASP A 656 12.93 -11.05 -9.28
CA ASP A 656 11.89 -12.07 -9.13
C ASP A 656 10.84 -11.70 -8.06
N ILE A 657 11.08 -10.65 -7.29
CA ILE A 657 10.15 -10.15 -6.28
C ILE A 657 8.96 -9.46 -6.97
N GLY A 658 7.76 -9.99 -6.72
CA GLY A 658 6.51 -9.44 -7.29
C GLY A 658 5.76 -8.51 -6.34
N ILE A 659 5.98 -8.65 -5.02
CA ILE A 659 5.32 -7.87 -3.98
C ILE A 659 6.38 -7.35 -3.00
N LEU A 660 6.34 -6.06 -2.69
CA LEU A 660 7.19 -5.40 -1.69
C LEU A 660 6.31 -4.62 -0.71
N ILE A 661 6.49 -4.88 0.58
CA ILE A 661 5.80 -4.15 1.65
C ILE A 661 6.85 -3.61 2.59
N VAL A 662 6.87 -2.30 2.80
CA VAL A 662 7.73 -1.63 3.78
C VAL A 662 6.84 -1.05 4.86
N ASN A 663 7.23 -1.19 6.12
CA ASN A 663 6.56 -0.52 7.23
C ASN A 663 7.56 0.26 8.09
N CYS A 664 7.22 1.52 8.35
CA CYS A 664 7.90 2.46 9.24
C CYS A 664 6.85 3.44 9.74
N SER A 665 6.71 3.59 11.07
CA SER A 665 5.58 4.31 11.62
C SER A 665 5.73 5.82 11.43
N LEU A 666 6.90 6.36 11.74
CA LEU A 666 7.09 7.81 11.89
C LEU A 666 7.83 8.47 10.72
N PHE A 667 8.49 7.71 9.85
CA PHE A 667 9.21 8.26 8.69
C PHE A 667 8.64 7.74 7.37
N ASN A 668 7.90 8.61 6.68
CA ASN A 668 7.20 8.30 5.44
C ASN A 668 7.54 9.35 4.35
N PRO A 669 8.80 9.42 3.88
CA PRO A 669 9.24 10.46 2.97
C PRO A 669 8.62 10.29 1.57
N THR A 670 8.74 11.33 0.76
CA THR A 670 8.45 11.29 -0.68
C THR A 670 9.76 11.36 -1.48
N PRO A 671 10.08 10.41 -2.38
CA PRO A 671 9.42 9.13 -2.63
C PRO A 671 9.47 8.20 -1.41
N SER A 672 8.49 7.28 -1.32
CA SER A 672 8.38 6.30 -0.23
C SER A 672 9.63 5.42 -0.05
N LEU A 673 9.80 4.85 1.15
CA LEU A 673 10.86 3.87 1.45
C LEU A 673 10.77 2.64 0.53
N SER A 674 9.55 2.23 0.17
CA SER A 674 9.37 1.17 -0.84
C SER A 674 9.88 1.57 -2.24
N ALA A 675 9.81 2.85 -2.62
CA ALA A 675 10.38 3.33 -3.88
C ALA A 675 11.91 3.41 -3.81
N MET A 676 12.47 3.72 -2.64
CA MET A 676 13.92 3.70 -2.37
C MET A 676 14.49 2.28 -2.60
N ILE A 677 13.84 1.23 -2.09
CA ILE A 677 14.21 -0.17 -2.37
C ILE A 677 14.06 -0.52 -3.85
N VAL A 678 12.97 -0.08 -4.50
CA VAL A 678 12.78 -0.30 -5.95
C VAL A 678 13.90 0.34 -6.77
N ASN A 679 14.35 1.54 -6.37
CA ASN A 679 15.45 2.25 -6.99
C ASN A 679 16.79 1.53 -6.78
N HIS A 680 17.10 1.12 -5.55
CA HIS A 680 18.38 0.49 -5.22
C HIS A 680 18.55 -0.87 -5.93
N TYR A 681 17.59 -1.78 -5.79
CA TYR A 681 17.68 -3.14 -6.37
C TYR A 681 17.20 -3.25 -7.82
N LYS A 682 16.86 -2.11 -8.45
CA LYS A 682 16.37 -2.04 -9.84
C LYS A 682 15.25 -3.05 -10.12
N LEU A 683 14.24 -3.05 -9.23
CA LEU A 683 13.13 -4.00 -9.25
C LEU A 683 12.25 -3.83 -10.51
N ARG A 684 11.46 -4.86 -10.82
CA ARG A 684 10.59 -4.90 -12.01
C ARG A 684 9.54 -3.78 -12.02
N THR A 685 9.14 -3.36 -13.21
CA THR A 685 8.26 -2.20 -13.42
C THR A 685 6.80 -2.41 -13.01
N ASP A 686 6.36 -3.65 -12.84
CA ASP A 686 5.01 -4.03 -12.43
C ASP A 686 4.97 -4.55 -10.97
N ILE A 687 6.00 -4.22 -10.19
CA ILE A 687 6.07 -4.56 -8.78
C ILE A 687 4.92 -3.93 -7.99
N LYS A 688 4.28 -4.74 -7.14
CA LYS A 688 3.29 -4.26 -6.17
C LYS A 688 3.98 -3.79 -4.91
N SER A 689 4.33 -2.50 -4.86
CA SER A 689 4.98 -1.86 -3.71
C SER A 689 4.00 -1.15 -2.78
N TYR A 690 4.11 -1.36 -1.47
CA TYR A 690 3.28 -0.69 -0.45
C TYR A 690 4.16 -0.14 0.66
N ASN A 691 3.82 1.05 1.17
CA ASN A 691 4.51 1.69 2.28
C ASN A 691 3.49 1.99 3.38
N LEU A 692 3.68 1.38 4.55
CA LEU A 692 2.76 1.39 5.67
C LEU A 692 3.27 2.32 6.78
N GLY A 693 2.43 3.27 7.22
CA GLY A 693 2.78 4.31 8.23
C GLY A 693 1.82 4.38 9.42
N GLY A 694 2.27 4.94 10.55
CA GLY A 694 1.44 5.25 11.74
C GLY A 694 0.86 4.07 12.54
N MET A 695 1.27 2.82 12.26
CA MET A 695 0.66 1.62 12.85
C MET A 695 1.37 1.06 14.10
N GLY A 696 2.53 1.61 14.46
CA GLY A 696 3.32 1.23 15.63
C GLY A 696 3.98 -0.15 15.49
N CYS A 697 4.51 -0.68 16.60
CA CYS A 697 5.32 -1.90 16.60
C CYS A 697 4.61 -3.17 16.08
N SER A 698 3.27 -3.22 16.08
CA SER A 698 2.53 -4.34 15.48
C SER A 698 2.53 -4.37 13.95
N ALA A 699 3.07 -3.33 13.29
CA ALA A 699 3.08 -3.19 11.84
C ALA A 699 3.81 -4.32 11.11
N GLY A 700 4.76 -4.99 11.76
CA GLY A 700 5.47 -6.13 11.19
C GLY A 700 4.53 -7.31 10.90
N LEU A 701 3.70 -7.71 11.89
CA LEU A 701 2.71 -8.77 11.70
C LEU A 701 1.55 -8.34 10.79
N ILE A 702 1.15 -7.06 10.82
CA ILE A 702 0.18 -6.51 9.86
C ILE A 702 0.71 -6.64 8.43
N SER A 703 2.01 -6.39 8.22
CA SER A 703 2.66 -6.52 6.92
C SER A 703 2.75 -7.98 6.46
N VAL A 704 3.00 -8.93 7.36
CA VAL A 704 2.92 -10.37 7.05
C VAL A 704 1.49 -10.78 6.66
N GLU A 705 0.47 -10.27 7.34
CA GLU A 705 -0.94 -10.51 6.95
C GLU A 705 -1.25 -9.94 5.56
N LEU A 706 -0.80 -8.72 5.30
CA LEU A 706 -0.94 -8.10 4.00
C LEU A 706 -0.25 -8.95 2.92
N ALA A 707 0.99 -9.38 3.15
CA ALA A 707 1.72 -10.26 2.24
C ALA A 707 0.97 -11.57 2.00
N LYS A 708 0.44 -12.21 3.06
CA LYS A 708 -0.39 -13.41 2.94
C LYS A 708 -1.59 -13.17 2.02
N ASN A 709 -2.35 -12.10 2.23
CA ASN A 709 -3.53 -11.79 1.42
C ASN A 709 -3.16 -11.49 -0.04
N LEU A 710 -2.06 -10.74 -0.27
CA LEU A 710 -1.57 -10.47 -1.61
C LEU A 710 -1.06 -11.74 -2.30
N LEU A 711 -0.40 -12.66 -1.59
CA LEU A 711 0.00 -13.97 -2.11
C LEU A 711 -1.20 -14.90 -2.38
N GLN A 712 -2.33 -14.75 -1.67
CA GLN A 712 -3.56 -15.45 -2.06
C GLN A 712 -4.09 -14.90 -3.40
N ALA A 713 -4.07 -13.57 -3.56
CA ALA A 713 -4.54 -12.91 -4.78
C ALA A 713 -3.59 -13.08 -5.98
N ASN A 714 -2.29 -13.29 -5.75
CA ASN A 714 -1.25 -13.35 -6.77
C ASN A 714 -0.51 -14.70 -6.73
N PRO A 715 -0.81 -15.66 -7.62
CA PRO A 715 -0.16 -16.98 -7.63
C PRO A 715 1.32 -16.92 -8.03
N ASN A 716 2.11 -17.86 -7.52
CA ASN A 716 3.47 -18.18 -7.94
C ASN A 716 4.46 -17.00 -7.91
N THR A 717 4.47 -16.23 -6.81
CA THR A 717 5.34 -15.06 -6.66
C THR A 717 6.03 -15.05 -5.29
N TYR A 718 7.09 -14.27 -5.19
CA TYR A 718 7.69 -13.86 -3.93
C TYR A 718 7.06 -12.56 -3.42
N ALA A 719 6.99 -12.44 -2.10
CA ALA A 719 6.68 -11.22 -1.39
C ALA A 719 7.80 -10.92 -0.37
N VAL A 720 8.28 -9.69 -0.35
CA VAL A 720 9.26 -9.23 0.65
C VAL A 720 8.58 -8.24 1.58
N VAL A 721 8.73 -8.47 2.88
CA VAL A 721 8.32 -7.53 3.93
C VAL A 721 9.57 -6.95 4.57
N VAL A 722 9.67 -5.62 4.63
CA VAL A 722 10.74 -4.90 5.34
C VAL A 722 10.12 -4.12 6.49
N SER A 723 10.58 -4.39 7.69
CA SER A 723 10.17 -3.72 8.93
C SER A 723 11.34 -2.91 9.48
N THR A 724 11.13 -1.61 9.68
CA THR A 724 12.12 -0.71 10.27
C THR A 724 11.41 0.43 11.00
N GLU A 725 12.12 1.13 11.87
CA GLU A 725 11.69 2.43 12.39
C GLU A 725 12.84 3.41 12.25
N ASN A 726 12.54 4.63 11.83
CA ASN A 726 13.51 5.71 11.81
C ASN A 726 13.35 6.54 13.08
N ILE A 727 14.41 6.62 13.88
CA ILE A 727 14.38 7.37 15.13
C ILE A 727 15.07 8.73 15.01
N THR A 728 15.86 8.97 13.96
CA THR A 728 16.60 10.23 13.74
C THR A 728 15.70 11.46 13.79
N LEU A 729 14.65 11.55 12.96
CA LEU A 729 13.78 12.75 12.92
C LEU A 729 12.77 12.85 14.07
N ASN A 730 12.68 11.82 14.92
CA ASN A 730 11.64 11.71 15.94
C ASN A 730 12.23 11.73 17.36
N TRP A 731 13.45 12.23 17.52
CA TRP A 731 14.06 12.44 18.82
C TRP A 731 13.35 13.59 19.57
N TYR A 732 12.90 13.33 20.79
CA TYR A 732 12.20 14.33 21.59
C TYR A 732 13.17 15.13 22.46
N PHE A 733 13.24 16.45 22.27
CA PHE A 733 14.08 17.37 23.07
C PHE A 733 13.32 18.07 24.20
N GLY A 734 12.03 17.79 24.37
CA GLY A 734 11.25 18.42 25.43
C GLY A 734 11.38 17.70 26.78
N ASN A 735 10.63 18.17 27.78
CA ASN A 735 10.74 17.73 29.17
C ASN A 735 9.48 16.97 29.67
N ASP A 736 8.52 16.63 28.79
CA ASP A 736 7.38 15.77 29.15
C ASP A 736 7.86 14.31 29.36
N ARG A 737 7.79 13.85 30.61
CA ARG A 737 8.18 12.48 31.00
C ARG A 737 7.43 11.39 30.22
N SER A 738 6.19 11.64 29.79
CA SER A 738 5.39 10.68 29.03
C SER A 738 5.91 10.46 27.61
N MET A 739 6.66 11.43 27.07
CA MET A 739 7.26 11.37 25.74
C MET A 739 8.73 10.90 25.78
N LEU A 740 9.46 11.22 26.85
CA LEU A 740 10.87 10.83 27.05
C LEU A 740 11.11 9.32 27.14
N LEU A 741 10.08 8.54 27.48
CA LEU A 741 10.19 7.07 27.55
C LEU A 741 10.59 6.48 26.18
N CYS A 742 10.17 7.09 25.07
CA CYS A 742 10.55 6.66 23.72
C CYS A 742 12.07 6.78 23.48
N ASN A 743 12.69 7.91 23.82
CA ASN A 743 14.14 8.12 23.70
C ASN A 743 14.93 7.05 24.47
N CYS A 744 14.42 6.64 25.64
CA CYS A 744 15.11 5.69 26.50
C CYS A 744 15.11 4.26 25.95
N ILE A 745 14.04 3.82 25.26
CA ILE A 745 13.84 2.39 24.91
C ILE A 745 14.07 2.07 23.43
N PHE A 746 13.80 3.02 22.53
CA PHE A 746 13.88 2.76 21.08
C PHE A 746 15.33 2.76 20.61
N ARG A 747 15.64 1.85 19.69
CA ARG A 747 16.98 1.66 19.13
C ARG A 747 16.89 1.37 17.63
N MET A 748 18.00 1.60 16.94
CA MET A 748 18.11 1.31 15.52
C MET A 748 18.00 -0.20 15.27
N GLY A 749 17.17 -0.59 14.32
CA GLY A 749 17.10 -1.97 13.85
C GLY A 749 16.06 -2.17 12.76
N GLY A 750 16.16 -3.30 12.07
CA GLY A 750 15.25 -3.65 11.00
C GLY A 750 15.36 -5.10 10.57
N ALA A 751 14.32 -5.59 9.89
CA ALA A 751 14.26 -6.95 9.40
C ALA A 751 13.66 -7.02 7.99
N ALA A 752 14.20 -7.92 7.18
CA ALA A 752 13.69 -8.26 5.86
C ALA A 752 13.23 -9.72 5.86
N VAL A 753 12.05 -9.98 5.31
CA VAL A 753 11.34 -11.27 5.41
C VAL A 753 10.88 -11.70 4.01
N LEU A 754 11.33 -12.87 3.55
CA LEU A 754 10.96 -13.42 2.25
C LEU A 754 9.86 -14.47 2.37
N LEU A 755 8.69 -14.16 1.82
CA LEU A 755 7.53 -15.05 1.77
C LEU A 755 7.31 -15.56 0.34
N SER A 756 6.82 -16.80 0.23
CA SER A 756 6.49 -17.43 -1.05
C SER A 756 5.19 -18.22 -0.99
N ASN A 757 4.48 -18.29 -2.11
CA ASN A 757 3.37 -19.22 -2.32
C ASN A 757 3.68 -20.25 -3.42
N LYS A 758 4.93 -20.33 -3.89
CA LYS A 758 5.35 -21.29 -4.92
C LYS A 758 5.44 -22.69 -4.31
N ALA A 759 4.90 -23.69 -5.01
CA ALA A 759 4.92 -25.07 -4.54
C ALA A 759 6.34 -25.61 -4.36
N GLY A 760 7.27 -25.23 -5.26
CA GLY A 760 8.67 -25.65 -5.21
C GLY A 760 9.47 -25.09 -4.03
N ASP A 761 9.02 -24.01 -3.38
CA ASP A 761 9.76 -23.43 -2.26
C ASP A 761 9.52 -24.17 -0.94
N LYS A 762 8.52 -25.07 -0.87
CA LYS A 762 8.17 -25.79 0.37
C LYS A 762 9.36 -26.49 1.03
N SER A 763 10.24 -27.12 0.23
CA SER A 763 11.39 -27.88 0.74
C SER A 763 12.51 -27.00 1.30
N ARG A 764 12.69 -25.79 0.76
CA ARG A 764 13.71 -24.83 1.19
C ARG A 764 13.21 -23.85 2.26
N SER A 765 11.90 -23.72 2.43
CA SER A 765 11.32 -22.82 3.41
C SER A 765 11.55 -23.27 4.85
N LYS A 766 11.82 -22.32 5.72
CA LYS A 766 12.00 -22.56 7.16
C LYS A 766 10.68 -22.78 7.88
N TYR A 767 9.67 -21.97 7.57
CA TYR A 767 8.38 -22.03 8.26
C TYR A 767 7.21 -21.98 7.29
N GLN A 768 6.07 -22.51 7.72
CA GLN A 768 4.77 -22.33 7.09
C GLN A 768 3.90 -21.47 7.99
N LEU A 769 3.25 -20.44 7.43
CA LEU A 769 2.27 -19.65 8.15
C LEU A 769 0.98 -20.45 8.32
N VAL A 770 0.58 -20.73 9.56
CA VAL A 770 -0.60 -21.54 9.88
C VAL A 770 -1.80 -20.63 10.16
N HIS A 771 -1.67 -19.75 11.16
CA HIS A 771 -2.72 -18.82 11.58
C HIS A 771 -2.17 -17.41 11.72
N LEU A 772 -3.03 -16.43 11.46
CA LEU A 772 -2.75 -15.03 11.76
C LEU A 772 -4.04 -14.42 12.27
N VAL A 773 -4.00 -13.85 13.47
CA VAL A 773 -5.13 -13.25 14.16
C VAL A 773 -4.81 -11.80 14.46
N ARG A 774 -5.69 -10.91 14.01
CA ARG A 774 -5.58 -9.48 14.21
C ARG A 774 -6.75 -8.98 15.03
N THR A 775 -6.44 -8.18 16.05
CA THR A 775 -7.44 -7.51 16.87
C THR A 775 -7.10 -6.03 17.03
N HIS A 776 -8.13 -5.21 17.02
CA HIS A 776 -8.05 -3.75 17.07
C HIS A 776 -9.01 -3.24 18.14
N LYS A 777 -8.48 -2.57 19.16
CA LYS A 777 -9.27 -2.03 20.28
C LYS A 777 -9.46 -0.52 20.22
N GLY A 778 -8.85 0.18 19.27
CA GLY A 778 -8.99 1.63 19.13
C GLY A 778 -10.41 2.18 18.89
N ALA A 779 -11.45 1.35 18.78
CA ALA A 779 -12.84 1.81 18.90
C ALA A 779 -13.12 2.43 20.29
N ASP A 780 -12.39 1.98 21.31
CA ASP A 780 -12.43 2.51 22.67
C ASP A 780 -11.41 3.65 22.84
N ASP A 781 -11.83 4.76 23.44
CA ASP A 781 -11.03 6.00 23.49
C ASP A 781 -9.80 5.86 24.39
N LYS A 782 -9.90 5.05 25.46
CA LYS A 782 -8.76 4.73 26.32
C LYS A 782 -7.69 3.99 25.54
N HIS A 783 -8.10 3.02 24.71
CA HIS A 783 -7.18 2.26 23.86
C HIS A 783 -6.59 3.12 22.73
N TYR A 784 -7.40 4.02 22.16
CA TYR A 784 -6.96 4.93 21.10
C TYR A 784 -5.92 5.94 21.61
N ASN A 785 -6.20 6.61 22.73
CA ASN A 785 -5.34 7.66 23.31
C ASN A 785 -4.12 7.12 24.08
N CYS A 786 -3.93 5.80 24.13
CA CYS A 786 -2.90 5.16 24.93
C CYS A 786 -1.46 5.43 24.44
N VAL A 787 -1.28 5.52 23.12
CA VAL A 787 -0.01 5.86 22.46
C VAL A 787 -0.32 6.95 21.45
N TYR A 788 0.05 8.19 21.77
CA TYR A 788 -0.45 9.36 21.05
C TYR A 788 0.66 10.37 20.75
N GLN A 789 0.82 10.68 19.47
CA GLN A 789 1.74 11.70 18.98
C GLN A 789 1.07 13.07 19.03
N ARG A 790 1.69 13.98 19.77
CA ARG A 790 1.24 15.35 20.04
C ARG A 790 2.43 16.26 20.31
N GLU A 791 2.17 17.56 20.33
CA GLU A 791 3.13 18.55 20.81
C GLU A 791 3.06 18.69 22.33
N ASP A 792 4.18 19.08 22.94
CA ASP A 792 4.22 19.53 24.33
C ASP A 792 3.88 21.03 24.45
N GLU A 793 3.94 21.57 25.66
CA GLU A 793 3.66 22.99 25.95
C GLU A 793 4.58 23.97 25.19
N LYS A 794 5.73 23.50 24.68
CA LYS A 794 6.69 24.30 23.90
C LYS A 794 6.57 24.06 22.40
N GLY A 795 5.58 23.28 21.95
CA GLY A 795 5.40 22.93 20.54
C GLY A 795 6.32 21.82 20.04
N THR A 796 7.06 21.12 20.92
CA THR A 796 7.95 20.02 20.51
C THR A 796 7.14 18.76 20.33
N VAL A 797 7.16 18.18 19.12
CA VAL A 797 6.43 16.94 18.80
C VAL A 797 7.09 15.74 19.48
N GLY A 798 6.30 14.93 20.16
CA GLY A 798 6.73 13.66 20.74
C GLY A 798 5.61 12.61 20.77
N VAL A 799 5.97 11.36 21.08
CA VAL A 799 5.01 10.28 21.25
C VAL A 799 4.77 10.05 22.74
N SER A 800 3.60 10.47 23.23
CA SER A 800 3.19 10.29 24.62
C SER A 800 2.66 8.87 24.87
N LEU A 801 3.10 8.27 25.97
CA LEU A 801 2.64 6.98 26.46
C LEU A 801 1.79 7.15 27.73
N ALA A 802 0.54 6.70 27.67
CA ALA A 802 -0.39 6.81 28.80
C ALA A 802 0.00 5.88 29.96
N ARG A 803 -0.25 6.30 31.20
CA ARG A 803 0.04 5.51 32.42
C ARG A 803 -0.68 4.16 32.44
N GLU A 804 -1.82 4.06 31.77
CA GLU A 804 -2.67 2.88 31.76
C GLU A 804 -2.26 1.85 30.68
N LEU A 805 -1.15 2.09 29.98
CA LEU A 805 -0.65 1.26 28.88
C LEU A 805 -0.64 -0.24 29.20
N MET A 806 -0.25 -0.63 30.42
CA MET A 806 -0.21 -2.04 30.82
C MET A 806 -1.61 -2.67 30.89
N ALA A 807 -2.59 -1.94 31.44
CA ALA A 807 -3.96 -2.42 31.53
C ALA A 807 -4.61 -2.55 30.14
N VAL A 808 -4.36 -1.58 29.27
CA VAL A 808 -4.80 -1.57 27.86
C VAL A 808 -4.15 -2.75 27.10
N ALA A 809 -2.86 -3.02 27.35
CA ALA A 809 -2.15 -4.18 26.81
C ALA A 809 -2.76 -5.51 27.22
N GLY A 810 -3.06 -5.67 28.51
CA GLY A 810 -3.71 -6.88 29.03
C GLY A 810 -5.09 -7.13 28.42
N ASP A 811 -5.93 -6.10 28.26
CA ASP A 811 -7.26 -6.27 27.67
C ASP A 811 -7.23 -6.60 26.16
N ALA A 812 -6.32 -5.98 25.42
CA ALA A 812 -6.13 -6.29 24.01
C ALA A 812 -5.54 -7.70 23.81
N LEU A 813 -4.57 -8.10 24.64
CA LEU A 813 -4.06 -9.47 24.66
C LEU A 813 -5.19 -10.46 24.89
N LYS A 814 -6.01 -10.24 25.93
CA LYS A 814 -7.14 -11.10 26.27
C LYS A 814 -8.09 -11.29 25.09
N THR A 815 -8.34 -10.23 24.34
CA THR A 815 -9.18 -10.29 23.14
C THR A 815 -8.53 -11.12 22.05
N ASN A 816 -7.23 -10.89 21.79
CA ASN A 816 -6.48 -11.65 20.80
C ASN A 816 -6.41 -13.15 21.11
N ILE A 817 -6.06 -13.53 22.35
CA ILE A 817 -5.96 -14.94 22.76
C ILE A 817 -7.33 -15.63 22.75
N THR A 818 -8.41 -14.91 23.04
CA THR A 818 -9.78 -15.46 22.93
C THR A 818 -10.13 -15.78 21.48
N THR A 819 -9.67 -14.98 20.52
CA THR A 819 -9.85 -15.25 19.09
C THR A 819 -8.90 -16.34 18.57
N LEU A 820 -7.67 -16.40 19.10
CA LEU A 820 -6.66 -17.39 18.69
C LEU A 820 -6.93 -18.79 19.27
N GLY A 821 -7.40 -18.88 20.51
CA GLY A 821 -7.57 -20.12 21.26
C GLY A 821 -8.28 -21.24 20.49
N PRO A 822 -9.47 -21.02 19.91
CA PRO A 822 -10.19 -22.04 19.14
C PRO A 822 -9.44 -22.57 17.90
N LEU A 823 -8.46 -21.83 17.39
CA LEU A 823 -7.69 -22.20 16.21
C LEU A 823 -6.48 -23.08 16.56
N VAL A 824 -5.97 -23.02 17.79
CA VAL A 824 -4.65 -23.59 18.15
C VAL A 824 -4.68 -24.54 19.34
N LEU A 825 -5.62 -24.36 20.28
CA LEU A 825 -5.68 -25.15 21.50
C LEU A 825 -6.30 -26.53 21.24
N PRO A 826 -5.87 -27.57 21.97
CA PRO A 826 -6.54 -28.86 21.97
C PRO A 826 -8.01 -28.77 22.40
N TRP A 827 -8.84 -29.72 21.94
CA TRP A 827 -10.27 -29.75 22.27
C TRP A 827 -10.58 -29.80 23.77
N THR A 828 -9.69 -30.39 24.59
CA THR A 828 -9.83 -30.44 26.05
C THR A 828 -9.78 -29.05 26.69
N GLU A 829 -8.82 -28.23 26.31
CA GLU A 829 -8.67 -26.83 26.75
C GLU A 829 -9.85 -25.97 26.27
N GLN A 830 -10.26 -26.15 25.01
CA GLN A 830 -11.42 -25.46 24.44
C GLN A 830 -12.71 -25.78 25.21
N PHE A 831 -12.92 -27.05 25.57
CA PHE A 831 -14.05 -27.49 26.35
C PHE A 831 -14.05 -26.88 27.76
N MET A 832 -12.90 -26.88 28.46
CA MET A 832 -12.78 -26.29 29.80
C MET A 832 -13.04 -24.78 29.79
N PHE A 833 -12.52 -24.09 28.78
CA PHE A 833 -12.81 -22.68 28.57
C PHE A 833 -14.31 -22.44 28.32
N PHE A 834 -14.93 -23.24 27.45
CA PHE A 834 -16.36 -23.16 27.14
C PHE A 834 -17.24 -23.40 28.37
N VAL A 835 -16.97 -24.45 29.16
CA VAL A 835 -17.68 -24.75 30.41
C VAL A 835 -17.59 -23.59 31.39
N THR A 836 -16.41 -22.98 31.53
CA THR A 836 -16.21 -21.83 32.41
C THR A 836 -16.97 -20.60 31.91
N LEU A 837 -17.00 -20.37 30.58
CA LEU A 837 -17.76 -19.29 29.96
C LEU A 837 -19.27 -19.48 30.16
N VAL A 838 -19.78 -20.71 30.02
CA VAL A 838 -21.18 -21.08 30.30
C VAL A 838 -21.52 -20.87 31.77
N ARG A 839 -20.70 -21.37 32.71
CA ARG A 839 -20.89 -21.16 34.16
C ARG A 839 -20.94 -19.68 34.52
N LYS A 840 -20.11 -18.86 33.89
CA LYS A 840 -20.06 -17.42 34.16
C LYS A 840 -21.21 -16.65 33.50
N LYS A 841 -21.51 -16.93 32.23
CA LYS A 841 -22.47 -16.13 31.44
C LYS A 841 -23.92 -16.59 31.61
N ILE A 842 -24.16 -17.89 31.74
CA ILE A 842 -25.50 -18.47 31.90
C ILE A 842 -25.84 -18.63 33.38
N PHE A 843 -24.95 -19.24 34.17
CA PHE A 843 -25.22 -19.51 35.59
C PHE A 843 -24.82 -18.37 36.54
N LYS A 844 -24.32 -17.23 36.01
CA LYS A 844 -23.83 -16.06 36.78
C LYS A 844 -22.89 -16.41 37.95
N ALA A 845 -22.20 -17.55 37.86
CA ALA A 845 -21.36 -18.04 38.95
C ALA A 845 -20.09 -17.18 39.06
N LYS A 846 -19.68 -16.83 40.30
CA LYS A 846 -18.44 -16.09 40.59
C LYS A 846 -17.21 -17.00 40.46
N VAL A 847 -16.99 -17.59 39.29
CA VAL A 847 -15.82 -18.43 38.99
C VAL A 847 -14.74 -17.58 38.33
N LYS A 848 -13.48 -17.75 38.74
CA LYS A 848 -12.33 -17.11 38.07
C LYS A 848 -12.28 -17.54 36.59
N PRO A 849 -12.01 -16.63 35.65
CA PRO A 849 -11.85 -17.00 34.24
C PRO A 849 -10.75 -18.05 34.09
N TYR A 850 -11.07 -19.17 33.45
CA TYR A 850 -10.07 -20.15 33.06
C TYR A 850 -9.19 -19.55 31.95
N ILE A 851 -7.88 -19.53 32.19
CA ILE A 851 -6.89 -19.10 31.19
C ILE A 851 -6.36 -20.40 30.58
N PRO A 852 -6.61 -20.67 29.29
CA PRO A 852 -6.13 -21.88 28.66
C PRO A 852 -4.61 -21.95 28.67
N ASP A 853 -4.07 -23.17 28.77
CA ASP A 853 -2.63 -23.36 28.73
C ASP A 853 -2.12 -23.34 27.29
N PHE A 854 -1.66 -22.16 26.84
CA PHE A 854 -1.07 -21.98 25.52
C PHE A 854 0.26 -22.71 25.32
N LYS A 855 0.93 -23.17 26.39
CA LYS A 855 2.15 -24.00 26.28
C LYS A 855 1.86 -25.37 25.64
N LEU A 856 0.61 -25.82 25.66
CA LEU A 856 0.18 -27.04 24.95
C LEU A 856 0.03 -26.81 23.43
N ALA A 857 -0.17 -25.55 23.02
CA ALA A 857 -0.37 -25.17 21.63
C ALA A 857 0.92 -24.70 20.94
N PHE A 858 1.92 -24.26 21.69
CA PHE A 858 3.15 -23.68 21.15
C PHE A 858 4.37 -24.12 21.93
N GLU A 859 5.41 -24.51 21.19
CA GLU A 859 6.70 -24.89 21.75
C GLU A 859 7.60 -23.65 21.94
N HIS A 860 7.43 -22.61 21.12
CA HIS A 860 8.24 -21.38 21.18
C HIS A 860 7.40 -20.11 21.14
N PHE A 861 7.82 -19.10 21.89
CA PHE A 861 7.13 -17.81 22.04
C PHE A 861 8.09 -16.66 21.68
N CYS A 862 7.61 -15.75 20.84
CA CYS A 862 8.26 -14.50 20.47
C CYS A 862 7.30 -13.36 20.81
N ILE A 863 7.56 -12.70 21.94
CA ILE A 863 6.70 -11.66 22.48
C ILE A 863 7.42 -10.33 22.31
N HIS A 864 6.77 -9.42 21.59
CA HIS A 864 7.36 -8.13 21.22
C HIS A 864 8.07 -7.45 22.40
N ALA A 865 9.38 -7.23 22.22
CA ALA A 865 10.26 -6.48 23.10
C ALA A 865 9.93 -4.97 23.16
N GLY A 866 8.71 -4.62 23.59
CA GLY A 866 8.25 -3.23 23.73
C GLY A 866 8.83 -2.51 24.96
N GLY A 867 9.30 -3.27 25.94
CA GLY A 867 9.87 -2.80 27.20
C GLY A 867 9.69 -3.83 28.31
N ARG A 868 10.53 -3.78 29.36
CA ARG A 868 10.53 -4.78 30.43
C ARG A 868 9.16 -4.95 31.11
N ALA A 869 8.50 -3.85 31.46
CA ALA A 869 7.20 -3.90 32.14
C ALA A 869 6.12 -4.64 31.32
N VAL A 870 6.14 -4.47 29.99
CA VAL A 870 5.22 -5.19 29.08
C VAL A 870 5.53 -6.68 29.10
N LEU A 871 6.81 -7.06 29.04
CA LEU A 871 7.22 -8.47 29.09
C LEU A 871 6.85 -9.14 30.42
N ASP A 872 7.07 -8.45 31.55
CA ASP A 872 6.74 -8.95 32.89
C ASP A 872 5.22 -9.20 33.02
N GLU A 873 4.40 -8.27 32.54
CA GLU A 873 2.94 -8.38 32.57
C GLU A 873 2.43 -9.52 31.67
N LEU A 874 3.04 -9.73 30.50
CA LEU A 874 2.70 -10.83 29.59
C LEU A 874 3.11 -12.18 30.14
N GLN A 875 4.30 -12.28 30.75
CA GLN A 875 4.76 -13.49 31.42
C GLN A 875 3.77 -13.90 32.51
N LYS A 876 3.32 -12.94 33.33
CA LYS A 876 2.35 -13.17 34.40
C LYS A 876 0.98 -13.59 33.85
N ASN A 877 0.45 -12.88 32.84
CA ASN A 877 -0.88 -13.15 32.30
C ASN A 877 -0.98 -14.48 31.54
N LEU A 878 0.09 -14.90 30.87
CA LEU A 878 0.16 -16.15 30.10
C LEU A 878 0.79 -17.31 30.89
N GLN A 879 1.23 -17.08 32.14
CA GLN A 879 1.90 -18.06 33.00
C GLN A 879 3.11 -18.72 32.30
N LEU A 880 3.91 -17.88 31.62
CA LEU A 880 5.11 -18.31 30.92
C LEU A 880 6.29 -18.40 31.88
N THR A 881 7.17 -19.35 31.62
CA THR A 881 8.44 -19.52 32.37
C THR A 881 9.53 -18.61 31.79
N ASP A 882 10.61 -18.39 32.54
CA ASP A 882 11.75 -17.58 32.08
C ASP A 882 12.37 -18.13 30.79
N TRP A 883 12.35 -19.45 30.60
CA TRP A 883 12.79 -20.09 29.36
C TRP A 883 12.02 -19.59 28.12
N HIS A 884 10.70 -19.41 28.24
CA HIS A 884 9.85 -18.88 27.17
C HIS A 884 10.08 -17.39 26.93
N MET A 885 10.39 -16.64 28.00
CA MET A 885 10.60 -15.18 27.92
C MET A 885 12.02 -14.80 27.49
N GLU A 886 12.98 -15.73 27.58
CA GLU A 886 14.39 -15.51 27.28
C GLU A 886 14.63 -14.84 25.91
N PRO A 887 14.05 -15.30 24.78
CA PRO A 887 14.27 -14.65 23.49
C PRO A 887 13.85 -13.18 23.48
N SER A 888 12.74 -12.85 24.17
CA SER A 888 12.18 -11.51 24.23
C SER A 888 13.02 -10.59 25.13
N ARG A 889 13.46 -11.11 26.29
CA ARG A 889 14.31 -10.37 27.24
C ARG A 889 15.71 -10.13 26.70
N MET A 890 16.33 -11.14 26.08
CA MET A 890 17.66 -10.98 25.50
C MET A 890 17.63 -10.04 24.30
N THR A 891 16.59 -10.11 23.46
CA THR A 891 16.41 -9.15 22.36
C THR A 891 16.30 -7.72 22.89
N LEU A 892 15.45 -7.47 23.89
CA LEU A 892 15.34 -6.15 24.52
C LEU A 892 16.70 -5.69 25.08
N HIS A 893 17.42 -6.57 25.77
CA HIS A 893 18.72 -6.26 26.35
C HIS A 893 19.77 -5.89 25.28
N ARG A 894 19.89 -6.70 24.21
CA ARG A 894 20.97 -6.57 23.23
C ARG A 894 20.70 -5.53 22.14
N PHE A 895 19.45 -5.42 21.70
CA PHE A 895 19.06 -4.60 20.54
C PHE A 895 18.06 -3.50 20.90
N GLY A 896 17.47 -3.53 22.09
CA GLY A 896 16.43 -2.59 22.49
C GLY A 896 15.10 -2.79 21.76
N ASN A 897 14.22 -1.80 21.85
CA ASN A 897 12.97 -1.80 21.11
C ASN A 897 13.23 -1.31 19.68
N THR A 898 13.40 -2.24 18.74
CA THR A 898 13.55 -1.97 17.31
C THR A 898 12.19 -1.91 16.57
N SER A 899 11.15 -1.49 17.29
CA SER A 899 9.77 -1.32 16.80
C SER A 899 9.19 -2.59 16.17
N SER A 900 8.74 -2.52 14.93
CA SER A 900 8.09 -3.61 14.21
C SER A 900 9.01 -4.76 13.79
N SER A 901 10.31 -4.61 14.01
CA SER A 901 11.31 -5.62 13.69
C SER A 901 11.67 -6.54 14.87
N SER A 902 11.36 -6.18 16.13
CA SER A 902 11.83 -6.91 17.33
C SER A 902 11.49 -8.40 17.32
N LEU A 903 10.29 -8.77 16.86
CA LEU A 903 9.83 -10.16 16.76
C LEU A 903 10.74 -11.06 15.90
N TRP A 904 11.45 -10.47 14.94
CA TRP A 904 12.36 -11.19 14.06
C TRP A 904 13.72 -11.42 14.73
N TYR A 905 14.18 -10.50 15.58
CA TYR A 905 15.36 -10.72 16.41
C TYR A 905 15.10 -11.82 17.45
N GLU A 906 13.89 -11.88 18.01
CA GLU A 906 13.46 -12.94 18.94
C GLU A 906 13.42 -14.32 18.26
N LEU A 907 12.88 -14.37 17.02
CA LEU A 907 12.90 -15.59 16.23
C LEU A 907 14.33 -16.00 15.85
N ALA A 908 15.17 -15.03 15.45
CA ALA A 908 16.58 -15.27 15.17
C ALA A 908 17.34 -15.80 16.38
N TYR A 909 17.04 -15.31 17.59
CA TYR A 909 17.63 -15.80 18.84
C TYR A 909 17.26 -17.28 19.06
N THR A 910 15.98 -17.60 18.89
CA THR A 910 15.47 -18.96 19.07
C THR A 910 16.08 -19.93 18.04
N GLU A 911 16.26 -19.49 16.79
CA GLU A 911 17.01 -20.24 15.77
C GLU A 911 18.49 -20.40 16.15
N ALA A 912 19.15 -19.34 16.63
CA ALA A 912 20.56 -19.35 17.00
C ALA A 912 20.86 -20.28 18.19
N LYS A 913 19.94 -20.39 19.15
CA LYS A 913 20.03 -21.38 20.23
C LYS A 913 19.78 -22.82 19.77
N GLY A 914 19.43 -23.05 18.51
CA GLY A 914 19.11 -24.38 18.00
C GLY A 914 17.86 -25.00 18.64
N ARG A 915 16.96 -24.18 19.20
CA ARG A 915 15.76 -24.63 19.94
C ARG A 915 14.67 -25.16 19.02
N VAL A 916 14.59 -24.64 17.79
CA VAL A 916 13.50 -24.94 16.85
C VAL A 916 13.76 -26.25 16.10
N SER A 917 12.88 -27.22 16.31
CA SER A 917 12.84 -28.49 15.59
C SER A 917 11.76 -28.50 14.50
N SER A 918 11.88 -29.42 13.55
CA SER A 918 10.88 -29.60 12.50
C SER A 918 9.54 -30.03 13.10
N GLY A 919 8.46 -29.34 12.76
CA GLY A 919 7.12 -29.57 13.30
C GLY A 919 6.73 -28.61 14.41
N ASP A 920 7.69 -27.97 15.08
CA ASP A 920 7.45 -27.04 16.17
C ASP A 920 6.60 -25.85 15.73
N ARG A 921 5.77 -25.36 16.64
CA ARG A 921 4.92 -24.19 16.45
C ARG A 921 5.50 -23.02 17.21
N VAL A 922 5.70 -21.91 16.49
CA VAL A 922 6.19 -20.64 17.05
C VAL A 922 5.06 -19.63 17.03
N TRP A 923 4.79 -19.02 18.18
CA TRP A 923 3.84 -17.93 18.31
C TRP A 923 4.54 -16.58 18.42
N GLN A 924 4.32 -15.71 17.44
CA GLN A 924 4.71 -14.30 17.48
C GLN A 924 3.53 -13.43 17.89
N ILE A 925 3.72 -12.52 18.83
CA ILE A 925 2.68 -11.55 19.27
C ILE A 925 3.24 -10.13 19.43
N ALA A 926 2.58 -9.15 18.81
CA ALA A 926 2.97 -7.74 18.89
C ALA A 926 1.81 -6.78 19.17
N PHE A 927 2.17 -5.66 19.79
CA PHE A 927 1.29 -4.56 20.17
C PHE A 927 1.62 -3.28 19.38
N GLY A 928 0.64 -2.43 19.11
CA GLY A 928 0.84 -1.17 18.39
C GLY A 928 -0.24 -0.14 18.71
N SER A 929 -0.06 1.10 18.23
CA SER A 929 -0.95 2.26 18.51
C SER A 929 -2.39 2.06 18.01
N GLY A 930 -3.35 2.84 18.53
CA GLY A 930 -4.79 2.56 18.35
C GLY A 930 -5.18 1.23 19.01
N PHE A 931 -4.40 0.86 20.02
CA PHE A 931 -4.16 -0.46 20.60
C PHE A 931 -4.54 -1.67 19.73
N LYS A 932 -3.59 -2.08 18.89
CA LYS A 932 -3.66 -3.29 18.06
C LYS A 932 -2.91 -4.42 18.75
N CYS A 933 -3.45 -5.64 18.71
CA CYS A 933 -2.77 -6.84 19.16
C CYS A 933 -2.87 -7.91 18.07
N ASN A 934 -1.72 -8.35 17.55
CA ASN A 934 -1.62 -9.24 16.41
C ASN A 934 -0.79 -10.46 16.75
N SER A 935 -1.25 -11.62 16.30
CA SER A 935 -0.62 -12.92 16.52
C SER A 935 -0.36 -13.62 15.20
N ALA A 936 0.83 -14.17 15.02
CA ALA A 936 1.17 -15.06 13.92
C ALA A 936 1.65 -16.40 14.46
N VAL A 937 1.16 -17.48 13.87
CA VAL A 937 1.52 -18.86 14.22
C VAL A 937 2.25 -19.47 13.04
N TRP A 938 3.49 -19.85 13.29
CA TRP A 938 4.36 -20.49 12.33
C TRP A 938 4.55 -21.96 12.69
N ARG A 939 4.63 -22.83 11.69
CA ARG A 939 5.08 -24.21 11.86
C ARG A 939 6.43 -24.38 11.17
N ALA A 940 7.44 -24.80 11.92
CA ALA A 940 8.75 -25.11 11.39
C ALA A 940 8.66 -26.30 10.42
N LEU A 941 9.21 -26.15 9.22
CA LEU A 941 9.22 -27.20 8.18
C LEU A 941 10.53 -27.99 8.17
N ARG A 942 11.58 -27.42 8.73
CA ARG A 942 12.91 -28.04 8.86
C ARG A 942 13.56 -27.56 10.15
N ARG A 943 14.51 -28.36 10.66
CA ARG A 943 15.40 -27.92 11.74
C ARG A 943 16.35 -26.87 11.17
N SER A 944 16.53 -25.75 11.87
CA SER A 944 17.53 -24.74 11.49
C SER A 944 18.91 -25.25 11.91
N PRO A 945 19.83 -25.60 10.99
CA PRO A 945 21.16 -26.06 11.37
C PRO A 945 21.96 -24.89 11.98
N MET A 946 22.77 -25.12 13.02
CA MET A 946 23.68 -24.08 13.57
C MET A 946 24.63 -23.52 12.50
N ASN A 947 24.91 -24.28 11.43
CA ASN A 947 25.76 -23.84 10.32
C ASN A 947 25.03 -22.91 9.33
N GLU A 948 23.69 -22.77 9.40
CA GLU A 948 22.88 -21.84 8.58
C GLU A 948 22.62 -20.48 9.27
N LEU A 949 23.42 -20.11 10.29
CA LEU A 949 23.32 -18.81 10.97
C LEU A 949 23.90 -17.63 10.16
N ARG A 950 24.18 -17.80 8.87
CA ARG A 950 24.60 -16.69 7.99
C ARG A 950 23.50 -15.63 7.96
N GLY A 951 23.87 -14.39 8.27
CA GLY A 951 22.93 -13.27 8.37
C GLY A 951 22.05 -13.24 9.63
N ASN A 952 22.29 -14.14 10.61
CA ASN A 952 21.64 -14.09 11.91
C ASN A 952 22.39 -13.07 12.82
N PRO A 953 21.71 -12.07 13.40
CA PRO A 953 22.37 -11.03 14.21
C PRO A 953 23.04 -11.56 15.50
N TRP A 954 22.70 -12.78 15.92
CA TRP A 954 23.21 -13.40 17.15
C TRP A 954 24.40 -14.33 16.94
N LYS A 955 24.79 -14.62 15.68
CA LYS A 955 25.72 -15.70 15.32
C LYS A 955 26.99 -15.72 16.17
N ASP A 956 27.62 -14.57 16.40
CA ASP A 956 28.94 -14.48 17.04
C ASP A 956 28.87 -14.33 18.57
N GLU A 957 27.67 -14.20 19.14
CA GLU A 957 27.47 -13.83 20.54
C GLU A 957 26.46 -14.74 21.27
N ILE A 958 25.81 -15.68 20.55
CA ILE A 958 24.73 -16.50 21.12
C ILE A 958 25.19 -17.37 22.29
N ASP A 959 26.45 -17.82 22.29
CA ASP A 959 27.03 -18.64 23.37
C ASP A 959 27.20 -17.86 24.68
N LYS A 960 27.27 -16.52 24.61
CA LYS A 960 27.35 -15.63 25.78
C LYS A 960 25.99 -15.37 26.42
N GLN A 961 24.90 -15.86 25.82
CA GLN A 961 23.52 -15.65 26.27
C GLN A 961 22.98 -16.91 26.98
N PRO A 962 22.00 -16.79 27.90
CA PRO A 962 21.42 -15.55 28.41
C PRO A 962 22.31 -14.88 29.45
N VAL A 963 22.38 -13.55 29.41
CA VAL A 963 22.97 -12.76 30.50
C VAL A 963 21.98 -12.62 31.66
N LYS A 964 22.50 -12.55 32.89
CA LYS A 964 21.67 -12.24 34.07
C LYS A 964 21.27 -10.77 34.02
N VAL A 965 20.06 -10.50 33.56
CA VAL A 965 19.48 -9.15 33.62
C VAL A 965 19.07 -8.86 35.07
N PRO A 966 19.48 -7.74 35.68
CA PRO A 966 19.15 -7.41 37.05
C PRO A 966 17.64 -7.51 37.32
N ILE A 967 17.25 -8.40 38.22
CA ILE A 967 15.89 -8.45 38.77
C ILE A 967 15.77 -7.22 39.68
N ALA A 968 14.72 -6.42 39.49
CA ALA A 968 14.51 -5.18 40.23
C ALA A 968 13.92 -5.47 41.60
#